data_AF-A0A7M2AEB1-F1
#
_entry.id   AF-A0A7M2AEB1-F1
#
_cell.length_a   1.000
_cell.length_b   1.000
_cell.length_c   1.000
_cell.angle_alpha   90.00
_cell.angle_beta   90.00
_cell.angle_gamma   90.00
#
_symmetry.space_group_name_H-M   'P 1'
#
loop_
_entity.id
_entity.type
_entity.pdbx_description
1 polymer ?
#
loop_
_entity_poly.entity_id
_entity_poly.type
_entity_poly.pdbx_seq_one_letter_code
_entity_poly.pdbx_strand_id
1 'polypeptide(L)'
;MKNKLTKVIITGALLGITQSVWGGYVASVDAAGASKSSSSVAQSKKVVVKTLGNVPAVKLSSKSSVRLTDVNVLTQDEGKLITYTLTYTNNDKKSLQLVDYWTKVRSKGGTTYNSKLLAQDAEKKSVAGGSTLSVTYVTTVGKNVQLSSLNFEIVKWDFSKPNYESILGKINIPAAYSVATPVNTPKKVRINDIPVKVKVQSLQTFSASDKSNYASVKINMHNVGYKGLENPSVKWVLITKGGSSYPLNLNANDATYSIQPQESKSINYITTIPKKVKLDGAELIMVQENEAEKSVIPLATMQLPKSTSLKNTEIKVGKVHTITLEDNKGKMATSVGEVSVSQTHGNNYYTVNFKIKNTGSREVTVPKYEFSVQNKKGKDFPLTTKALDSLKLKPDEERLIRLTFSLPYEESDESLKLVMNTPKAEGAEGAVDKEIKFSYPAGIYVLPKANSMQQSIGTESTLQLQNGTLGVTWNSIQRLPWENSDVLSARVTLRNISTNTLKLPDLKGMLSIDSADISDTKLMISQNSALLGPGNSVDIHLLTSLPSDLGVAQLQVALSEVVGENSSELIRLTHIGELPALPQVELGTNYVLNKPGKRSEIKVKRTLVYPGTSSDIVYTELQVKNVENRQIDLAQLTGYYESKNGQYYKTTVKQIDYPAGPGNSALVTMWSKIPRNTVVSDMRLLIGETVGGESTGKEGAVAAGTGYVDAASYELKPDQESTLTTIKNVDIYPFTIQTRDFKASLSGGSTVNLAWNYDASRNNELNLPENGHKLIVQIIEPTGKVFDKEIVLDKDLKEGNNQFLNWTIQDVVFDDRRSGAYTIAIYDEFQGQRIKLATQAMGFVPAVGNLPDGGNNPSPESL
;
A
#
# COMPACT_ATOMS: atom_id res chain seq x y z
N MET A 1 44.45 35.74 -25.12
CA MET A 1 44.00 36.64 -26.22
C MET A 1 42.58 37.12 -25.91
N LYS A 2 42.35 38.41 -26.16
CA LYS A 2 41.17 39.30 -25.91
C LYS A 2 39.78 38.60 -25.95
N ASN A 3 38.97 38.68 -24.89
CA ASN A 3 37.99 39.71 -24.48
C ASN A 3 36.70 39.82 -25.35
N LYS A 4 35.53 39.52 -24.76
CA LYS A 4 34.47 40.53 -24.50
C LYS A 4 33.37 40.01 -23.55
N LEU A 5 33.07 40.84 -22.55
CA LEU A 5 32.03 40.71 -21.54
C LEU A 5 30.62 40.98 -22.09
N THR A 6 29.60 40.38 -21.47
CA THR A 6 28.29 41.04 -21.27
C THR A 6 27.78 40.73 -19.86
N LYS A 7 27.53 41.78 -19.06
CA LYS A 7 26.94 41.72 -17.70
C LYS A 7 25.42 41.66 -17.79
N VAL A 8 24.77 40.87 -16.92
CA VAL A 8 23.37 41.06 -16.52
C VAL A 8 23.30 40.94 -14.99
N ILE A 9 22.79 41.99 -14.36
CA ILE A 9 22.60 42.11 -12.90
C ILE A 9 21.13 41.84 -12.57
N ILE A 10 20.95 41.14 -11.45
CA ILE A 10 19.71 40.74 -10.79
C ILE A 10 19.10 41.92 -10.03
N THR A 11 17.78 42.14 -10.14
CA THR A 11 17.00 42.70 -9.01
C THR A 11 15.53 42.30 -9.08
N GLY A 12 15.01 41.85 -7.94
CA GLY A 12 13.62 41.43 -7.75
C GLY A 12 12.62 42.59 -7.69
N ALA A 13 11.35 42.27 -7.93
CA ALA A 13 10.24 43.20 -7.90
C ALA A 13 9.22 42.79 -6.81
N LEU A 14 9.09 43.66 -5.81
CA LEU A 14 7.98 43.72 -4.88
C LEU A 14 6.76 44.37 -5.54
N LEU A 15 5.58 43.83 -5.25
CA LEU A 15 4.26 44.37 -5.58
C LEU A 15 3.90 45.55 -4.67
N GLY A 16 3.39 46.62 -5.26
CA GLY A 16 2.86 47.79 -4.53
C GLY A 16 2.04 48.71 -5.43
N ILE A 17 0.72 48.45 -5.45
CA ILE A 17 -0.44 49.38 -5.44
C ILE A 17 -0.22 50.79 -6.01
N THR A 18 -1.05 51.21 -6.97
CA THR A 18 -1.78 52.50 -6.88
C THR A 18 -2.94 52.57 -7.88
N GLN A 19 -4.05 53.11 -7.38
CA GLN A 19 -5.25 53.50 -8.14
C GLN A 19 -5.00 54.79 -8.92
N SER A 20 -5.73 55.02 -10.00
CA SER A 20 -6.09 56.38 -10.41
C SER A 20 -7.40 56.40 -11.19
N VAL A 21 -8.02 57.55 -11.13
CA VAL A 21 -9.45 57.85 -11.11
C VAL A 21 -9.60 59.14 -11.94
N TRP A 22 -10.71 59.25 -12.69
CA TRP A 22 -11.24 60.44 -13.40
C TRP A 22 -10.51 60.82 -14.70
N GLY A 23 -11.13 61.35 -15.75
CA GLY A 23 -12.39 62.09 -15.97
C GLY A 23 -12.01 63.20 -16.98
N GLY A 24 -12.47 63.18 -18.23
CA GLY A 24 -13.62 63.95 -18.69
C GLY A 24 -13.23 65.14 -19.60
N TYR A 25 -13.98 65.29 -20.70
CA TYR A 25 -14.34 66.53 -21.43
C TYR A 25 -13.55 67.01 -22.70
N VAL A 26 -14.26 66.89 -23.86
CA VAL A 26 -14.44 67.75 -25.08
C VAL A 26 -13.17 68.23 -25.85
N ALA A 27 -13.13 68.39 -27.19
CA ALA A 27 -14.16 68.80 -28.14
C ALA A 27 -13.96 68.35 -29.61
N SER A 28 -15.04 68.51 -30.38
CA SER A 28 -15.34 68.27 -31.81
C SER A 28 -14.47 68.99 -32.85
N VAL A 29 -14.32 68.41 -34.07
CA VAL A 29 -14.96 68.88 -35.35
C VAL A 29 -14.77 67.88 -36.50
N ASP A 30 -15.67 67.99 -37.47
CA ASP A 30 -16.08 67.10 -38.57
C ASP A 30 -15.05 66.73 -39.66
N ALA A 31 -15.29 65.57 -40.31
CA ALA A 31 -15.44 65.49 -41.77
C ALA A 31 -16.08 64.16 -42.20
N ALA A 32 -16.98 64.26 -43.18
CA ALA A 32 -17.97 63.28 -43.60
C ALA A 32 -17.43 62.11 -44.45
N GLY A 33 -18.11 60.95 -44.36
CA GLY A 33 -17.95 59.80 -45.26
C GLY A 33 -19.09 58.80 -45.06
N ALA A 34 -20.01 58.74 -46.02
CA ALA A 34 -21.32 58.09 -45.97
C ALA A 34 -21.36 56.62 -45.50
N SER A 35 -22.29 56.32 -44.59
CA SER A 35 -22.69 54.96 -44.22
C SER A 35 -24.11 54.64 -44.75
N LYS A 36 -24.27 53.48 -45.37
CA LYS A 36 -25.58 52.83 -45.55
C LYS A 36 -25.82 51.97 -44.30
N SER A 37 -26.61 52.48 -43.37
CA SER A 37 -27.11 51.70 -42.23
C SER A 37 -28.55 51.22 -42.50
N SER A 38 -28.72 49.91 -42.59
CA SER A 38 -30.02 49.26 -42.46
C SER A 38 -30.57 49.46 -41.05
N SER A 39 -31.77 50.01 -40.96
CA SER A 39 -32.54 50.21 -39.74
C SER A 39 -32.86 48.89 -39.02
N SER A 40 -32.22 48.63 -37.86
CA SER A 40 -32.74 47.70 -36.87
C SER A 40 -33.53 48.48 -35.83
N VAL A 41 -34.85 48.33 -35.84
CA VAL A 41 -35.76 48.86 -34.82
C VAL A 41 -35.30 48.34 -33.44
N ALA A 42 -34.93 49.27 -32.56
CA ALA A 42 -34.67 48.97 -31.16
C ALA A 42 -35.97 48.53 -30.48
N GLN A 43 -36.17 47.22 -30.33
CA GLN A 43 -37.19 46.68 -29.45
C GLN A 43 -36.84 47.04 -28.00
N SER A 44 -37.65 47.90 -27.41
CA SER A 44 -37.62 48.21 -25.99
C SER A 44 -37.72 46.92 -25.17
N LYS A 45 -36.72 46.66 -24.31
CA LYS A 45 -36.78 45.60 -23.30
C LYS A 45 -37.98 45.87 -22.39
N LYS A 46 -39.05 45.08 -22.53
CA LYS A 46 -40.17 45.05 -21.56
C LYS A 46 -39.62 44.79 -20.16
N VAL A 47 -39.80 45.75 -19.26
CA VAL A 47 -39.46 45.63 -17.84
C VAL A 47 -40.32 44.54 -17.22
N VAL A 48 -39.69 43.48 -16.71
CA VAL A 48 -40.38 42.35 -16.06
C VAL A 48 -40.91 42.80 -14.69
N VAL A 49 -42.22 42.66 -14.45
CA VAL A 49 -42.87 43.01 -13.18
C VAL A 49 -42.73 41.83 -12.23
N LYS A 50 -42.17 42.05 -11.04
CA LYS A 50 -41.78 40.97 -10.11
C LYS A 50 -42.56 40.95 -8.79
N THR A 51 -43.56 41.82 -8.65
CA THR A 51 -44.43 41.88 -7.48
C THR A 51 -45.88 42.07 -7.90
N LEU A 52 -46.78 41.36 -7.22
CA LEU A 52 -48.23 41.58 -7.32
C LEU A 52 -48.70 42.71 -6.40
N GLY A 53 -47.84 43.27 -5.54
CA GLY A 53 -48.20 44.34 -4.60
C GLY A 53 -48.69 45.62 -5.27
N ASN A 54 -48.23 45.87 -6.50
CA ASN A 54 -48.68 47.01 -7.32
C ASN A 54 -49.98 46.74 -8.07
N VAL A 55 -50.51 45.52 -8.00
CA VAL A 55 -51.82 45.20 -8.57
C VAL A 55 -52.90 45.80 -7.67
N PRO A 56 -53.86 46.58 -8.22
CA PRO A 56 -54.91 47.22 -7.44
C PRO A 56 -55.72 46.20 -6.63
N ALA A 57 -56.11 46.59 -5.42
CA ALA A 57 -57.07 45.83 -4.62
C ALA A 57 -58.48 45.97 -5.19
N VAL A 58 -59.27 44.91 -5.09
CA VAL A 58 -60.72 44.99 -5.30
C VAL A 58 -61.37 45.40 -3.99
N LYS A 59 -62.18 46.45 -4.01
CA LYS A 59 -62.94 46.89 -2.84
C LYS A 59 -64.09 45.91 -2.60
N LEU A 60 -64.22 45.42 -1.37
CA LEU A 60 -65.34 44.60 -0.91
C LEU A 60 -66.43 45.45 -0.26
N SER A 61 -66.00 46.52 0.41
CA SER A 61 -66.83 47.55 1.01
C SER A 61 -66.12 48.91 0.92
N SER A 62 -66.63 49.94 1.59
CA SER A 62 -65.94 51.23 1.69
C SER A 62 -64.59 51.14 2.45
N LYS A 63 -64.40 50.14 3.31
CA LYS A 63 -63.21 49.99 4.19
C LYS A 63 -62.47 48.67 4.03
N SER A 64 -63.08 47.66 3.40
CA SER A 64 -62.49 46.32 3.27
C SER A 64 -62.12 46.04 1.81
N SER A 65 -61.02 45.34 1.60
CA SER A 65 -60.49 45.07 0.26
C SER A 65 -59.83 43.70 0.16
N VAL A 66 -59.70 43.18 -1.05
CA VAL A 66 -58.98 41.94 -1.35
C VAL A 66 -57.92 42.18 -2.41
N ARG A 67 -56.75 41.56 -2.22
CA ARG A 67 -55.62 41.63 -3.15
C ARG A 67 -55.16 40.22 -3.54
N LEU A 68 -54.73 40.07 -4.78
CA LEU A 68 -53.97 38.90 -5.22
C LEU A 68 -52.51 39.08 -4.77
N THR A 69 -52.03 38.22 -3.89
CA THR A 69 -50.72 38.38 -3.25
C THR A 69 -49.71 37.33 -3.65
N ASP A 70 -50.15 36.17 -4.11
CA ASP A 70 -49.28 35.13 -4.65
C ASP A 70 -49.98 34.34 -5.75
N VAL A 71 -49.21 33.85 -6.72
CA VAL A 71 -49.68 32.98 -7.80
C VAL A 71 -48.56 32.04 -8.21
N ASN A 72 -48.83 30.73 -8.23
CA ASN A 72 -47.91 29.70 -8.68
C ASN A 72 -48.57 28.83 -9.77
N VAL A 73 -47.75 28.24 -10.64
CA VAL A 73 -48.21 27.44 -11.78
C VAL A 73 -47.42 26.15 -11.84
N LEU A 74 -48.11 25.02 -11.94
CA LEU A 74 -47.54 23.70 -12.21
C LEU A 74 -48.14 23.16 -13.51
N THR A 75 -47.30 22.71 -14.43
CA THR A 75 -47.77 22.09 -15.68
C THR A 75 -47.81 20.57 -15.50
N GLN A 76 -48.94 19.96 -15.84
CA GLN A 76 -49.21 18.53 -15.79
C GLN A 76 -49.72 18.05 -17.15
N ASP A 77 -49.89 16.74 -17.33
CA ASP A 77 -50.37 16.18 -18.60
C ASP A 77 -51.81 16.62 -18.91
N GLU A 78 -52.67 16.69 -17.91
CA GLU A 78 -54.08 17.09 -18.02
C GLU A 78 -54.31 18.60 -18.14
N GLY A 79 -53.29 19.43 -17.87
CA GLY A 79 -53.43 20.90 -17.89
C GLY A 79 -52.42 21.63 -17.03
N LYS A 80 -52.69 22.89 -16.73
CA LYS A 80 -51.90 23.68 -15.77
C LYS A 80 -52.70 23.86 -14.49
N LEU A 81 -52.14 23.42 -13.37
CA LEU A 81 -52.65 23.69 -12.04
C LEU A 81 -52.13 25.07 -11.60
N ILE A 82 -53.05 25.98 -11.27
CA ILE A 82 -52.74 27.33 -10.78
C ILE A 82 -53.19 27.40 -9.33
N THR A 83 -52.25 27.74 -8.46
CA THR A 83 -52.56 28.18 -7.10
C THR A 83 -52.44 29.68 -6.99
N TYR A 84 -53.36 30.30 -6.27
CA TYR A 84 -53.32 31.74 -6.06
C TYR A 84 -53.88 32.12 -4.70
N THR A 85 -53.26 33.11 -4.08
CA THR A 85 -53.61 33.57 -2.74
C THR A 85 -54.27 34.93 -2.80
N LEU A 86 -55.45 35.02 -2.19
CA LEU A 86 -56.18 36.25 -1.96
C LEU A 86 -55.99 36.67 -0.50
N THR A 87 -55.51 37.89 -0.31
CA THR A 87 -55.35 38.52 1.00
C THR A 87 -56.46 39.54 1.21
N TYR A 88 -57.33 39.23 2.17
CA TYR A 88 -58.47 40.04 2.58
C TYR A 88 -58.05 40.94 3.74
N THR A 89 -58.22 42.25 3.58
CA THR A 89 -57.97 43.23 4.63
C THR A 89 -59.30 43.84 5.05
N ASN A 90 -59.65 43.70 6.32
CA ASN A 90 -60.87 44.23 6.89
C ASN A 90 -60.56 45.39 7.85
N ASN A 91 -60.65 46.63 7.37
CA ASN A 91 -60.49 47.81 8.23
C ASN A 91 -61.81 48.29 8.85
N ASP A 92 -62.87 47.47 8.80
CA ASP A 92 -64.12 47.73 9.52
C ASP A 92 -64.03 47.27 10.98
N LYS A 93 -65.01 47.66 11.80
CA LYS A 93 -65.17 47.21 13.19
C LYS A 93 -65.85 45.83 13.26
N LYS A 94 -66.67 45.48 12.26
CA LYS A 94 -67.39 44.19 12.21
C LYS A 94 -66.57 43.13 11.47
N SER A 95 -66.77 41.85 11.81
CA SER A 95 -66.15 40.74 11.10
C SER A 95 -66.66 40.63 9.67
N LEU A 96 -65.76 40.42 8.71
CA LEU A 96 -66.07 40.18 7.30
C LEU A 96 -66.23 38.69 7.07
N GLN A 97 -67.44 38.24 6.76
CA GLN A 97 -67.72 36.83 6.47
C GLN A 97 -67.22 36.48 5.07
N LEU A 98 -66.37 35.47 4.95
CA LEU A 98 -65.80 35.05 3.67
C LEU A 98 -66.76 34.17 2.86
N VAL A 99 -67.79 33.58 3.48
CA VAL A 99 -68.85 32.85 2.77
C VAL A 99 -69.63 33.75 1.79
N ASP A 100 -69.62 35.06 2.03
CA ASP A 100 -70.29 36.03 1.17
C ASP A 100 -69.53 36.29 -0.15
N TYR A 101 -68.26 35.87 -0.23
CA TYR A 101 -67.35 36.20 -1.32
C TYR A 101 -66.68 34.95 -1.89
N TRP A 102 -66.53 34.89 -3.20
CA TRP A 102 -65.73 33.86 -3.85
C TRP A 102 -65.03 34.42 -5.08
N THR A 103 -64.25 33.56 -5.73
CA THR A 103 -63.42 33.94 -6.87
C THR A 103 -63.68 33.02 -8.06
N LYS A 104 -63.74 33.62 -9.25
CA LYS A 104 -63.79 32.90 -10.53
C LYS A 104 -62.56 33.27 -11.35
N VAL A 105 -61.91 32.28 -11.93
CA VAL A 105 -60.80 32.51 -12.86
C VAL A 105 -61.35 32.44 -14.27
N ARG A 106 -61.14 33.50 -15.06
CA ARG A 106 -61.63 33.57 -16.45
C ARG A 106 -60.50 33.88 -17.40
N SER A 107 -60.46 33.22 -18.55
CA SER A 107 -59.58 33.64 -19.65
C SER A 107 -60.13 34.93 -20.27
N LYS A 108 -59.25 35.74 -20.86
CA LYS A 108 -59.64 36.90 -21.68
C LYS A 108 -60.48 36.49 -22.90
N GLY A 109 -60.41 35.22 -23.31
CA GLY A 109 -61.28 34.62 -24.33
C GLY A 109 -62.66 34.18 -23.84
N GLY A 110 -62.99 34.38 -22.56
CA GLY A 110 -64.34 34.14 -22.00
C GLY A 110 -64.54 32.80 -21.28
N THR A 111 -63.61 31.85 -21.39
CA THR A 111 -63.67 30.55 -20.71
C THR A 111 -63.56 30.74 -19.19
N THR A 112 -64.48 30.15 -18.43
CA THR A 112 -64.48 30.19 -16.96
C THR A 112 -63.88 28.90 -16.40
N TYR A 113 -63.00 29.02 -15.41
CA TYR A 113 -62.36 27.91 -14.71
C TYR A 113 -62.80 27.91 -13.25
N ASN A 114 -63.27 26.75 -12.80
CA ASN A 114 -63.72 26.57 -11.43
C ASN A 114 -62.52 26.60 -10.49
N SER A 115 -62.63 27.43 -9.46
CA SER A 115 -61.60 27.58 -8.43
C SER A 115 -62.11 26.97 -7.13
N LYS A 116 -61.29 26.13 -6.51
CA LYS A 116 -61.60 25.47 -5.25
C LYS A 116 -60.74 26.08 -4.15
N LEU A 117 -61.33 26.23 -2.97
CA LEU A 117 -60.60 26.62 -1.77
C LEU A 117 -59.67 25.47 -1.35
N LEU A 118 -58.43 25.78 -1.01
CA LEU A 118 -57.50 24.77 -0.53
C LEU A 118 -57.92 24.27 0.86
N ALA A 119 -57.88 22.96 1.09
CA ALA A 119 -58.41 22.34 2.32
C ALA A 119 -57.85 22.95 3.62
N GLN A 120 -56.56 23.29 3.66
CA GLN A 120 -55.92 23.92 4.82
C GLN A 120 -56.51 25.30 5.19
N ASP A 121 -57.18 25.95 4.23
CA ASP A 121 -57.82 27.24 4.42
C ASP A 121 -59.35 27.12 4.62
N ALA A 122 -59.91 25.91 4.65
CA ALA A 122 -61.36 25.68 4.76
C ALA A 122 -61.98 26.21 6.07
N GLU A 123 -61.20 26.25 7.15
CA GLU A 123 -61.65 26.80 8.43
C GLU A 123 -61.59 28.33 8.52
N LYS A 124 -60.96 28.99 7.53
CA LYS A 124 -60.84 30.46 7.46
C LYS A 124 -62.14 31.08 6.96
N LYS A 125 -63.16 31.11 7.83
CA LYS A 125 -64.53 31.55 7.47
C LYS A 125 -64.78 33.06 7.58
N SER A 126 -63.97 33.79 8.35
CA SER A 126 -64.17 35.24 8.54
C SER A 126 -62.86 35.99 8.83
N VAL A 127 -62.86 37.29 8.55
CA VAL A 127 -61.74 38.21 8.82
C VAL A 127 -62.18 39.21 9.90
N ALA A 128 -61.56 39.13 11.08
CA ALA A 128 -61.86 40.02 12.20
C ALA A 128 -61.63 41.50 11.83
N GLY A 129 -62.33 42.41 12.51
CA GLY A 129 -62.14 43.85 12.31
C GLY A 129 -60.70 44.30 12.62
N GLY A 130 -60.15 45.18 11.78
CA GLY A 130 -58.77 45.65 11.87
C GLY A 130 -57.70 44.62 11.47
N SER A 131 -58.09 43.48 10.92
CA SER A 131 -57.17 42.36 10.63
C SER A 131 -57.05 42.05 9.14
N THR A 132 -56.09 41.17 8.81
CA THR A 132 -55.87 40.66 7.46
C THR A 132 -55.78 39.14 7.50
N LEU A 133 -56.41 38.49 6.52
CA LEU A 133 -56.39 37.03 6.38
C LEU A 133 -56.09 36.64 4.92
N SER A 134 -55.25 35.63 4.73
CA SER A 134 -54.90 35.11 3.41
C SER A 134 -55.49 33.72 3.19
N VAL A 135 -56.05 33.52 2.00
CA VAL A 135 -56.80 32.33 1.59
C VAL A 135 -56.34 31.91 0.21
N THR A 136 -56.02 30.64 0.02
CA THR A 136 -55.43 30.09 -1.20
C THR A 136 -56.43 29.24 -1.94
N TYR A 137 -56.53 29.48 -3.24
CA TYR A 137 -57.40 28.76 -4.14
C TYR A 137 -56.58 28.00 -5.18
N VAL A 138 -57.15 26.91 -5.69
CA VAL A 138 -56.58 26.08 -6.75
C VAL A 138 -57.55 26.00 -7.93
N THR A 139 -57.04 26.09 -9.15
CA THR A 139 -57.81 25.90 -10.37
C THR A 139 -56.99 25.20 -11.43
N THR A 140 -57.63 24.45 -12.32
CA THR A 140 -56.98 23.80 -13.46
C THR A 140 -57.39 24.49 -14.76
N VAL A 141 -56.41 24.88 -15.56
CA VAL A 141 -56.61 25.53 -16.85
C VAL A 141 -55.98 24.70 -17.98
N GLY A 142 -56.36 24.97 -19.23
CA GLY A 142 -55.78 24.26 -20.38
C GLY A 142 -54.27 24.47 -20.52
N LYS A 143 -53.56 23.47 -21.05
CA LYS A 143 -52.08 23.44 -21.17
C LYS A 143 -51.49 24.66 -21.90
N ASN A 144 -52.21 25.21 -22.87
CA ASN A 144 -51.75 26.36 -23.68
C ASN A 144 -52.16 27.72 -23.10
N VAL A 145 -52.93 27.76 -22.01
CA VAL A 145 -53.36 29.01 -21.38
C VAL A 145 -52.16 29.70 -20.75
N GLN A 146 -51.98 31.00 -21.07
CA GLN A 146 -50.96 31.84 -20.45
C GLN A 146 -51.51 32.51 -19.20
N LEU A 147 -50.69 32.66 -18.17
CA LEU A 147 -51.12 33.28 -16.91
C LEU A 147 -51.60 34.73 -17.08
N SER A 148 -50.95 35.50 -17.96
CA SER A 148 -51.32 36.88 -18.31
C SER A 148 -52.63 37.00 -19.10
N SER A 149 -53.15 35.87 -19.60
CA SER A 149 -54.45 35.80 -20.26
C SER A 149 -55.60 35.54 -19.27
N LEU A 150 -55.30 35.35 -17.99
CA LEU A 150 -56.29 35.12 -16.93
C LEU A 150 -56.61 36.40 -16.17
N ASN A 151 -57.86 36.48 -15.70
CA ASN A 151 -58.31 37.45 -14.71
C ASN A 151 -59.01 36.71 -13.56
N PHE A 152 -58.86 37.26 -12.36
CA PHE A 152 -59.44 36.73 -11.13
C PHE A 152 -60.59 37.65 -10.74
N GLU A 153 -61.82 37.21 -11.02
CA GLU A 153 -63.04 37.92 -10.67
C GLU A 153 -63.33 37.68 -9.19
N ILE A 154 -63.62 38.75 -8.46
CA ILE A 154 -64.12 38.69 -7.08
C ILE A 154 -65.62 38.89 -7.13
N VAL A 155 -66.35 37.91 -6.61
CA VAL A 155 -67.80 37.82 -6.72
C VAL A 155 -68.40 37.81 -5.32
N LYS A 156 -69.58 38.41 -5.18
CA LYS A 156 -70.38 38.41 -3.95
C LYS A 156 -71.80 37.97 -4.27
N TRP A 157 -72.49 37.39 -3.28
CA TRP A 157 -73.93 37.20 -3.35
C TRP A 157 -74.67 38.52 -3.52
N ASP A 158 -75.54 38.58 -4.50
CA ASP A 158 -76.48 39.67 -4.77
C ASP A 158 -77.79 39.07 -5.27
N PHE A 159 -78.73 38.89 -4.35
CA PHE A 159 -80.03 38.26 -4.64
C PHE A 159 -80.91 39.07 -5.61
N SER A 160 -80.49 40.29 -5.99
CA SER A 160 -81.17 41.12 -6.99
C SER A 160 -80.70 40.88 -8.43
N LYS A 161 -79.65 40.08 -8.65
CA LYS A 161 -79.06 39.81 -9.97
C LYS A 161 -79.36 38.39 -10.47
N PRO A 162 -79.33 38.17 -11.81
CA PRO A 162 -79.36 36.81 -12.36
C PRO A 162 -78.27 35.93 -11.76
N ASN A 163 -78.60 34.68 -11.44
CA ASN A 163 -77.73 33.72 -10.75
C ASN A 163 -77.29 34.14 -9.33
N TYR A 164 -77.86 35.21 -8.79
CA TYR A 164 -77.56 35.77 -7.48
C TYR A 164 -76.11 36.26 -7.31
N GLU A 165 -75.42 36.61 -8.40
CA GLU A 165 -74.00 36.98 -8.38
C GLU A 165 -73.77 38.44 -8.79
N SER A 166 -72.89 39.14 -8.06
CA SER A 166 -72.36 40.45 -8.44
C SER A 166 -70.83 40.45 -8.46
N ILE A 167 -70.23 40.84 -9.58
CA ILE A 167 -68.78 40.94 -9.73
C ILE A 167 -68.33 42.30 -9.16
N LEU A 168 -67.60 42.27 -8.04
CA LEU A 168 -67.11 43.47 -7.36
C LEU A 168 -65.88 44.07 -8.06
N GLY A 169 -65.13 43.25 -8.79
CA GLY A 169 -63.96 43.68 -9.55
C GLY A 169 -63.21 42.50 -10.13
N LYS A 170 -62.22 42.82 -10.97
CA LYS A 170 -61.35 41.83 -11.61
C LYS A 170 -59.89 42.19 -11.37
N ILE A 171 -59.10 41.19 -11.02
CA ILE A 171 -57.66 41.34 -10.84
C ILE A 171 -56.97 40.79 -12.09
N ASN A 172 -56.24 41.65 -12.79
CA ASN A 172 -55.48 41.27 -14.00
C ASN A 172 -54.02 41.05 -13.64
N ILE A 173 -53.44 39.95 -14.12
CA ILE A 173 -51.99 39.73 -14.02
C ILE A 173 -51.27 40.55 -15.10
N PRO A 174 -50.27 41.38 -14.73
CA PRO A 174 -49.48 42.12 -15.70
C PRO A 174 -48.85 41.17 -16.73
N ALA A 175 -48.83 41.57 -18.02
CA ALA A 175 -48.24 40.73 -19.07
C ALA A 175 -46.74 40.44 -18.86
N ALA A 176 -46.07 41.31 -18.11
CA ALA A 176 -44.67 41.18 -17.74
C ALA A 176 -44.46 40.49 -16.38
N TYR A 177 -45.51 39.99 -15.73
CA TYR A 177 -45.39 39.25 -14.47
C TYR A 177 -44.70 37.92 -14.68
N SER A 178 -43.80 37.57 -13.77
CA SER A 178 -43.03 36.32 -13.80
C SER A 178 -43.17 35.63 -12.46
N VAL A 179 -43.70 34.41 -12.48
CA VAL A 179 -43.95 33.56 -11.30
C VAL A 179 -42.64 33.15 -10.63
N ALA A 180 -41.61 32.88 -11.43
CA ALA A 180 -40.32 32.44 -10.92
C ALA A 180 -39.55 33.55 -10.19
N THR A 181 -39.24 33.27 -8.93
CA THR A 181 -38.38 34.12 -8.09
C THR A 181 -36.98 34.20 -8.71
N PRO A 182 -36.41 35.40 -8.94
CA PRO A 182 -35.09 35.54 -9.55
C PRO A 182 -33.98 34.85 -8.78
N VAL A 183 -32.94 34.44 -9.52
CA VAL A 183 -31.69 33.90 -8.95
C VAL A 183 -31.16 34.84 -7.86
N ASN A 184 -30.62 34.27 -6.79
CA ASN A 184 -30.06 34.98 -5.63
C ASN A 184 -31.03 35.78 -4.75
N THR A 185 -32.34 35.76 -5.03
CA THR A 185 -33.35 36.43 -4.19
C THR A 185 -34.14 35.41 -3.35
N PRO A 186 -34.36 35.67 -2.05
CA PRO A 186 -35.12 34.75 -1.21
C PRO A 186 -36.64 34.88 -1.44
N LYS A 187 -37.34 33.75 -1.59
CA LYS A 187 -38.81 33.67 -1.54
C LYS A 187 -39.25 33.27 -0.13
N LYS A 188 -40.17 34.02 0.46
CA LYS A 188 -40.82 33.61 1.72
C LYS A 188 -41.96 32.65 1.39
N VAL A 189 -41.93 31.46 1.98
CA VAL A 189 -42.95 30.41 1.86
C VAL A 189 -43.36 29.92 3.24
N ARG A 190 -44.45 29.17 3.33
CA ARG A 190 -44.81 28.40 4.54
C ARG A 190 -44.60 26.92 4.25
N ILE A 191 -43.86 26.24 5.12
CA ILE A 191 -43.58 24.80 5.04
C ILE A 191 -43.98 24.22 6.39
N ASN A 192 -44.90 23.25 6.43
CA ASN A 192 -45.45 22.70 7.67
C ASN A 192 -45.91 23.82 8.65
N ASP A 193 -46.58 24.85 8.13
CA ASP A 193 -47.00 26.06 8.86
C ASP A 193 -45.88 26.93 9.48
N ILE A 194 -44.63 26.68 9.13
CA ILE A 194 -43.49 27.48 9.56
C ILE A 194 -43.09 28.42 8.41
N PRO A 195 -42.96 29.74 8.66
CA PRO A 195 -42.48 30.65 7.64
C PRO A 195 -40.98 30.45 7.41
N VAL A 196 -40.60 30.19 6.16
CA VAL A 196 -39.22 29.90 5.74
C VAL A 196 -38.84 30.82 4.58
N LYS A 197 -37.66 31.42 4.62
CA LYS A 197 -37.06 32.08 3.46
C LYS A 197 -36.22 31.04 2.70
N VAL A 198 -36.54 30.85 1.44
CA VAL A 198 -35.90 29.88 0.54
C VAL A 198 -35.14 30.64 -0.53
N LYS A 199 -33.89 30.24 -0.78
CA LYS A 199 -33.02 30.83 -1.81
C LYS A 199 -32.23 29.74 -2.51
N VAL A 200 -32.32 29.68 -3.84
CA VAL A 200 -31.42 28.84 -4.66
C VAL A 200 -30.03 29.47 -4.65
N GLN A 201 -29.01 28.69 -4.26
CA GLN A 201 -27.61 29.12 -4.21
C GLN A 201 -26.86 28.74 -5.49
N SER A 202 -26.99 27.49 -5.95
CA SER A 202 -26.23 27.01 -7.12
C SER A 202 -26.90 25.84 -7.83
N LEU A 203 -26.55 25.64 -9.10
CA LEU A 203 -26.89 24.50 -9.92
C LEU A 203 -25.59 23.94 -10.51
N GLN A 204 -25.27 22.69 -10.19
CA GLN A 204 -24.07 21.99 -10.65
C GLN A 204 -24.47 20.76 -11.46
N THR A 205 -23.70 20.43 -12.49
CA THR A 205 -23.86 19.19 -13.25
C THR A 205 -22.58 18.36 -13.23
N PHE A 206 -22.75 17.05 -13.07
CA PHE A 206 -21.69 16.03 -13.01
C PHE A 206 -22.01 14.93 -14.01
N SER A 207 -21.01 14.23 -14.54
CA SER A 207 -21.26 13.03 -15.35
C SER A 207 -21.71 11.89 -14.45
N ALA A 208 -22.83 11.23 -14.79
CA ALA A 208 -23.32 10.05 -14.06
C ALA A 208 -23.00 8.75 -14.81
N SER A 209 -23.07 8.80 -16.15
CA SER A 209 -22.74 7.70 -17.04
C SER A 209 -22.47 8.24 -18.45
N ASP A 210 -22.30 7.38 -19.44
CA ASP A 210 -22.22 7.80 -20.84
C ASP A 210 -23.48 8.49 -21.35
N LYS A 211 -24.66 8.19 -20.79
CA LYS A 211 -25.97 8.66 -21.27
C LYS A 211 -26.63 9.71 -20.36
N SER A 212 -26.18 9.83 -19.11
CA SER A 212 -26.79 10.69 -18.10
C SER A 212 -25.78 11.58 -17.37
N ASN A 213 -26.26 12.71 -16.86
CA ASN A 213 -25.60 13.60 -15.93
C ASN A 213 -26.38 13.61 -14.61
N TYR A 214 -25.70 13.83 -13.48
CA TYR A 214 -26.36 14.30 -12.27
C TYR A 214 -26.52 15.82 -12.33
N ALA A 215 -27.64 16.32 -11.83
CA ALA A 215 -27.88 17.74 -11.58
C ALA A 215 -28.10 17.95 -10.08
N SER A 216 -27.20 18.69 -9.43
CA SER A 216 -27.33 19.06 -8.02
C SER A 216 -27.72 20.52 -7.87
N VAL A 217 -28.72 20.77 -7.03
CA VAL A 217 -29.23 22.09 -6.68
C VAL A 217 -28.99 22.32 -5.20
N LYS A 218 -28.24 23.38 -4.89
CA LYS A 218 -28.02 23.81 -3.49
C LYS A 218 -29.03 24.86 -3.11
N ILE A 219 -29.79 24.60 -2.04
CA ILE A 219 -30.89 25.46 -1.58
C ILE A 219 -30.60 25.91 -0.15
N ASN A 220 -30.64 27.22 0.07
CA ASN A 220 -30.58 27.79 1.41
C ASN A 220 -31.99 28.00 1.96
N MET A 221 -32.22 27.48 3.15
CA MET A 221 -33.48 27.60 3.89
C MET A 221 -33.20 28.27 5.23
N HIS A 222 -33.86 29.39 5.47
CA HIS A 222 -33.77 30.13 6.72
C HIS A 222 -35.12 30.12 7.42
N ASN A 223 -35.17 29.51 8.59
CA ASN A 223 -36.38 29.41 9.41
C ASN A 223 -36.63 30.75 10.11
N VAL A 224 -37.66 31.48 9.69
CA VAL A 224 -38.04 32.75 10.32
C VAL A 224 -39.19 32.58 11.33
N GLY A 225 -39.59 31.34 11.60
CA GLY A 225 -40.57 30.98 12.61
C GLY A 225 -39.98 30.86 14.02
N TYR A 226 -40.84 30.51 14.96
CA TYR A 226 -40.51 30.26 16.36
C TYR A 226 -40.46 28.76 16.72
N LYS A 227 -40.85 27.88 15.79
CA LYS A 227 -40.75 26.42 15.92
C LYS A 227 -39.65 25.88 14.99
N GLY A 228 -38.99 24.79 15.38
CA GLY A 228 -38.06 24.08 14.50
C GLY A 228 -38.77 23.48 13.29
N LEU A 229 -38.13 23.54 12.11
CA LEU A 229 -38.61 22.88 10.90
C LEU A 229 -37.98 21.50 10.82
N GLU A 230 -38.74 20.46 11.12
CA GLU A 230 -38.29 19.07 11.09
C GLU A 230 -38.93 18.34 9.89
N ASN A 231 -38.10 17.58 9.16
CA ASN A 231 -38.49 16.72 8.04
C ASN A 231 -39.59 17.33 7.14
N PRO A 232 -39.26 18.39 6.38
CA PRO A 232 -40.28 19.14 5.66
C PRO A 232 -40.96 18.29 4.59
N SER A 233 -42.30 18.33 4.54
CA SER A 233 -43.14 17.54 3.63
C SER A 233 -43.09 17.98 2.15
N VAL A 234 -42.22 18.93 1.81
CA VAL A 234 -42.13 19.49 0.47
C VAL A 234 -41.15 18.71 -0.40
N LYS A 235 -41.51 18.52 -1.67
CA LYS A 235 -40.66 17.93 -2.69
C LYS A 235 -40.14 19.02 -3.63
N TRP A 236 -38.97 18.77 -4.21
CA TRP A 236 -38.31 19.69 -5.12
C TRP A 236 -38.27 19.07 -6.52
N VAL A 237 -38.66 19.84 -7.53
CA VAL A 237 -38.70 19.38 -8.92
C VAL A 237 -37.95 20.37 -9.80
N LEU A 238 -36.97 19.87 -10.54
CA LEU A 238 -36.30 20.63 -11.59
C LEU A 238 -37.14 20.53 -12.87
N ILE A 239 -37.56 21.66 -13.42
CA ILE A 239 -38.31 21.73 -14.68
C ILE A 239 -37.48 22.42 -15.75
N THR A 240 -37.26 21.73 -16.85
CA THR A 240 -36.53 22.29 -18.01
C THR A 240 -37.40 23.30 -18.76
N LYS A 241 -36.77 24.15 -19.59
CA LYS A 241 -37.51 25.08 -20.46
C LYS A 241 -38.54 24.39 -21.38
N GLY A 242 -38.29 23.13 -21.74
CA GLY A 242 -39.21 22.30 -22.55
C GLY A 242 -40.38 21.70 -21.76
N GLY A 243 -40.42 21.88 -20.44
CA GLY A 243 -41.48 21.36 -19.56
C GLY A 243 -41.23 19.96 -19.00
N SER A 244 -40.09 19.32 -19.30
CA SER A 244 -39.72 18.04 -18.68
C SER A 244 -39.37 18.23 -17.20
N SER A 245 -39.91 17.36 -16.34
CA SER A 245 -39.79 17.42 -14.89
C SER A 245 -38.86 16.33 -14.35
N TYR A 246 -37.96 16.70 -13.45
CA TYR A 246 -36.99 15.82 -12.79
C TYR A 246 -37.10 16.01 -11.28
N PRO A 247 -37.74 15.08 -10.55
CA PRO A 247 -37.79 15.11 -9.09
C PRO A 247 -36.37 15.06 -8.51
N LEU A 248 -36.11 15.89 -7.52
CA LEU A 248 -34.85 15.93 -6.79
C LEU A 248 -34.99 15.20 -5.46
N ASN A 249 -33.96 14.46 -5.10
CA ASN A 249 -33.86 13.77 -3.81
C ASN A 249 -32.76 14.41 -2.96
N LEU A 250 -32.79 14.17 -1.65
CA LEU A 250 -31.70 14.55 -0.76
C LEU A 250 -30.43 13.79 -1.15
N ASN A 251 -29.27 14.43 -0.97
CA ASN A 251 -28.00 13.72 -1.11
C ASN A 251 -27.86 12.66 0.00
N ALA A 252 -27.11 11.59 -0.28
CA ALA A 252 -26.98 10.36 0.52
C ALA A 252 -26.72 10.54 2.04
N ASN A 253 -26.22 11.69 2.49
CA ASN A 253 -25.89 11.96 3.88
C ASN A 253 -27.01 12.67 4.67
N ASP A 254 -28.09 13.12 4.02
CA ASP A 254 -29.14 13.97 4.61
C ASP A 254 -30.52 13.31 4.53
N ALA A 255 -30.69 12.03 4.91
CA ALA A 255 -32.00 11.35 4.86
C ALA A 255 -33.09 12.12 5.64
N THR A 256 -32.71 12.86 6.68
CA THR A 256 -33.56 13.83 7.38
C THR A 256 -32.75 15.09 7.74
N TYR A 257 -33.43 16.24 7.84
CA TYR A 257 -32.81 17.45 8.38
C TYR A 257 -33.79 18.25 9.24
N SER A 258 -33.24 18.98 10.20
CA SER A 258 -33.95 19.95 11.04
C SER A 258 -33.29 21.33 10.90
N ILE A 259 -34.10 22.39 10.95
CA ILE A 259 -33.65 23.80 10.95
C ILE A 259 -34.28 24.50 12.14
N GLN A 260 -33.46 24.86 13.13
CA GLN A 260 -33.91 25.53 14.35
C GLN A 260 -34.46 26.94 14.07
N PRO A 261 -35.28 27.51 14.99
CA PRO A 261 -35.73 28.90 14.87
C PRO A 261 -34.56 29.87 14.61
N GLN A 262 -34.71 30.76 13.63
CA GLN A 262 -33.69 31.72 13.19
C GLN A 262 -32.39 31.10 12.59
N GLU A 263 -32.31 29.78 12.44
CA GLU A 263 -31.18 29.12 11.78
C GLU A 263 -31.27 29.23 10.25
N SER A 264 -30.12 29.21 9.59
CA SER A 264 -30.02 29.01 8.13
C SER A 264 -29.26 27.72 7.84
N LYS A 265 -29.87 26.80 7.09
CA LYS A 265 -29.22 25.57 6.63
C LYS A 265 -29.20 25.54 5.10
N SER A 266 -28.11 25.06 4.51
CA SER A 266 -28.02 24.87 3.06
C SER A 266 -28.08 23.37 2.76
N ILE A 267 -29.06 22.96 1.96
CA ILE A 267 -29.37 21.57 1.65
C ILE A 267 -29.04 21.31 0.18
N ASN A 268 -28.36 20.20 -0.09
CA ASN A 268 -28.06 19.76 -1.46
C ASN A 268 -29.09 18.73 -1.92
N TYR A 269 -29.75 19.04 -3.03
CA TYR A 269 -30.70 18.16 -3.69
C TYR A 269 -30.10 17.69 -5.03
N ILE A 270 -30.35 16.45 -5.43
CA ILE A 270 -29.74 15.86 -6.63
C ILE A 270 -30.74 15.00 -7.42
N THR A 271 -30.56 14.96 -8.75
CA THR A 271 -31.34 14.11 -9.66
C THR A 271 -30.50 13.67 -10.86
N THR A 272 -30.98 12.68 -11.60
CA THR A 272 -30.34 12.19 -12.83
C THR A 272 -31.09 12.73 -14.04
N ILE A 273 -30.36 13.37 -14.96
CA ILE A 273 -30.90 13.91 -16.22
C ILE A 273 -30.17 13.28 -17.43
N PRO A 274 -30.84 13.04 -18.56
CA PRO A 274 -30.14 12.64 -19.79
C PRO A 274 -29.16 13.72 -20.27
N LYS A 275 -27.99 13.33 -20.82
CA LYS A 275 -26.97 14.29 -21.31
C LYS A 275 -27.47 15.29 -22.35
N LYS A 276 -28.48 14.90 -23.15
CA LYS A 276 -29.12 15.73 -24.16
C LYS A 276 -29.97 16.88 -23.60
N VAL A 277 -30.29 16.85 -22.31
CA VAL A 277 -31.13 17.87 -21.66
C VAL A 277 -30.31 19.13 -21.39
N LYS A 278 -30.77 20.26 -21.93
CA LYS A 278 -30.21 21.59 -21.65
C LYS A 278 -30.89 22.19 -20.43
N LEU A 279 -30.10 22.65 -19.47
CA LEU A 279 -30.58 23.30 -18.24
C LEU A 279 -30.68 24.83 -18.36
N ASP A 280 -30.35 25.40 -19.51
CA ASP A 280 -30.49 26.85 -19.74
C ASP A 280 -31.97 27.26 -19.68
N GLY A 281 -32.29 28.11 -18.70
CA GLY A 281 -33.66 28.54 -18.43
C GLY A 281 -34.52 27.49 -17.72
N ALA A 282 -33.90 26.47 -17.09
CA ALA A 282 -34.60 25.59 -16.17
C ALA A 282 -35.01 26.33 -14.89
N GLU A 283 -36.08 25.86 -14.26
CA GLU A 283 -36.65 26.40 -13.03
C GLU A 283 -36.73 25.31 -11.98
N LEU A 284 -36.75 25.71 -10.71
CA LEU A 284 -36.95 24.85 -9.57
C LEU A 284 -38.34 25.12 -9.00
N ILE A 285 -39.16 24.08 -8.89
CA ILE A 285 -40.48 24.15 -8.28
C ILE A 285 -40.45 23.42 -6.94
N MET A 286 -40.92 24.11 -5.90
CA MET A 286 -41.27 23.51 -4.62
C MET A 286 -42.74 23.08 -4.69
N VAL A 287 -43.00 21.80 -4.41
CA VAL A 287 -44.35 21.24 -4.38
C VAL A 287 -44.65 20.58 -3.04
N GLN A 288 -45.92 20.52 -2.68
CA GLN A 288 -46.41 19.82 -1.50
C GLN A 288 -47.50 18.84 -1.92
N GLU A 289 -47.47 17.63 -1.38
CA GLU A 289 -48.54 16.66 -1.57
C GLU A 289 -49.71 17.00 -0.64
N ASN A 290 -50.92 16.99 -1.20
CA ASN A 290 -52.15 17.10 -0.45
C ASN A 290 -52.76 15.71 -0.31
N GLU A 291 -52.63 15.12 0.88
CA GLU A 291 -53.10 13.75 1.15
C GLU A 291 -54.62 13.61 1.03
N ALA A 292 -55.39 14.64 1.38
CA ALA A 292 -56.84 14.62 1.31
C ALA A 292 -57.37 14.49 -0.13
N GLU A 293 -56.63 15.03 -1.11
CA GLU A 293 -57.06 15.09 -2.51
C GLU A 293 -56.14 14.31 -3.47
N LYS A 294 -55.12 13.62 -2.95
CA LYS A 294 -54.04 12.96 -3.72
C LYS A 294 -53.49 13.85 -4.84
N SER A 295 -53.34 15.15 -4.57
CA SER A 295 -52.93 16.15 -5.55
C SER A 295 -51.60 16.80 -5.16
N VAL A 296 -50.81 17.21 -6.15
CA VAL A 296 -49.52 17.88 -5.95
C VAL A 296 -49.68 19.37 -6.21
N ILE A 297 -49.33 20.19 -5.22
CA ILE A 297 -49.62 21.62 -5.21
C ILE A 297 -48.30 22.42 -5.29
N PRO A 298 -48.15 23.36 -6.25
CA PRO A 298 -46.97 24.23 -6.30
C PRO A 298 -47.05 25.31 -5.22
N LEU A 299 -45.99 25.40 -4.41
CA LEU A 299 -45.84 26.43 -3.37
C LEU A 299 -44.97 27.60 -3.81
N ALA A 300 -43.94 27.34 -4.60
CA ALA A 300 -43.05 28.37 -5.12
C ALA A 300 -42.28 27.90 -6.35
N THR A 301 -42.01 28.84 -7.26
CA THR A 301 -41.08 28.65 -8.38
C THR A 301 -39.89 29.58 -8.23
N MET A 302 -38.70 29.07 -8.49
CA MET A 302 -37.44 29.80 -8.45
C MET A 302 -36.66 29.59 -9.74
N GLN A 303 -36.02 30.64 -10.24
CA GLN A 303 -35.08 30.52 -11.36
C GLN A 303 -33.82 29.80 -10.89
N LEU A 304 -33.35 28.85 -11.68
CA LEU A 304 -32.04 28.25 -11.44
C LEU A 304 -30.95 29.18 -11.99
N PRO A 305 -29.81 29.33 -11.29
CA PRO A 305 -28.63 29.97 -11.86
C PRO A 305 -28.15 29.18 -13.08
N LYS A 306 -27.33 29.81 -13.93
CA LYS A 306 -26.66 29.11 -15.02
C LYS A 306 -25.92 27.90 -14.44
N SER A 307 -26.15 26.72 -15.03
CA SER A 307 -25.48 25.50 -14.57
C SER A 307 -23.99 25.65 -14.75
N THR A 308 -23.25 25.46 -13.66
CA THR A 308 -21.81 25.25 -13.75
C THR A 308 -21.61 23.76 -13.97
N SER A 309 -21.18 23.39 -15.18
CA SER A 309 -20.65 22.05 -15.38
C SER A 309 -19.36 21.97 -14.58
N LEU A 310 -19.39 21.16 -13.53
CA LEU A 310 -18.16 20.67 -12.94
C LEU A 310 -17.66 19.62 -13.93
N LYS A 311 -16.96 20.08 -14.97
CA LYS A 311 -15.89 19.25 -15.50
C LYS A 311 -14.98 19.05 -14.31
N ASN A 312 -15.02 17.87 -13.70
CA ASN A 312 -14.08 17.51 -12.65
C ASN A 312 -12.71 17.90 -13.17
N THR A 313 -12.18 18.99 -12.65
CA THR A 313 -10.99 19.58 -13.24
C THR A 313 -9.89 18.64 -12.82
N GLU A 314 -9.35 17.92 -13.79
CA GLU A 314 -8.30 16.94 -13.55
C GLU A 314 -7.20 17.61 -12.73
N ILE A 315 -6.99 17.07 -11.54
CA ILE A 315 -5.94 17.54 -10.66
C ILE A 315 -4.64 17.02 -11.26
N LYS A 316 -3.87 17.95 -11.81
CA LYS A 316 -2.58 17.66 -12.44
C LYS A 316 -1.63 17.01 -11.43
N VAL A 317 -0.69 16.24 -11.95
CA VAL A 317 0.36 15.56 -11.17
C VAL A 317 0.99 16.49 -10.13
N GLY A 318 1.07 16.02 -8.89
CA GLY A 318 1.68 16.73 -7.76
C GLY A 318 0.89 17.94 -7.24
N LYS A 319 -0.34 18.20 -7.72
CA LYS A 319 -1.19 19.27 -7.20
C LYS A 319 -2.10 18.77 -6.08
N VAL A 320 -2.32 19.65 -5.11
CA VAL A 320 -3.24 19.42 -3.98
C VAL A 320 -4.64 19.88 -4.38
N HIS A 321 -5.64 19.06 -4.06
CA HIS A 321 -7.05 19.37 -4.17
C HIS A 321 -7.65 19.65 -2.80
N THR A 322 -8.57 20.59 -2.68
CA THR A 322 -9.25 20.90 -1.40
C THR A 322 -10.72 20.53 -1.47
N ILE A 323 -11.17 19.74 -0.51
CA ILE A 323 -12.55 19.26 -0.38
C ILE A 323 -13.15 19.90 0.87
N THR A 324 -14.31 20.52 0.72
CA THR A 324 -15.09 21.03 1.85
C THR A 324 -16.13 19.98 2.21
N LEU A 325 -16.13 19.51 3.47
CA LEU A 325 -17.14 18.56 3.97
C LEU A 325 -18.49 19.28 4.17
N GLU A 326 -19.60 18.55 4.03
CA GLU A 326 -20.96 19.10 3.83
C GLU A 326 -21.44 20.08 4.93
N ASP A 327 -20.93 19.95 6.15
CA ASP A 327 -21.24 20.88 7.25
C ASP A 327 -20.55 22.27 7.15
N ASN A 328 -19.75 22.53 6.11
CA ASN A 328 -18.90 23.72 5.98
C ASN A 328 -17.91 23.93 7.15
N LYS A 329 -17.76 22.94 8.06
CA LYS A 329 -16.94 23.02 9.27
C LYS A 329 -15.60 22.28 9.17
N GLY A 330 -15.43 21.40 8.17
CA GLY A 330 -14.20 20.65 7.93
C GLY A 330 -13.68 20.86 6.50
N LYS A 331 -12.37 21.06 6.36
CA LYS A 331 -11.67 21.13 5.06
C LYS A 331 -10.61 20.04 5.01
N MET A 332 -10.55 19.31 3.91
CA MET A 332 -9.52 18.30 3.67
C MET A 332 -8.73 18.67 2.43
N ALA A 333 -7.42 18.46 2.49
CA ALA A 333 -6.52 18.51 1.35
C ALA A 333 -6.20 17.08 0.92
N THR A 334 -6.26 16.81 -0.38
CA THR A 334 -6.01 15.50 -0.96
C THR A 334 -5.01 15.61 -2.10
N SER A 335 -4.12 14.64 -2.24
CA SER A 335 -3.13 14.62 -3.33
C SER A 335 -2.65 13.21 -3.65
N VAL A 336 -2.16 13.02 -4.88
CA VAL A 336 -1.47 11.80 -5.30
C VAL A 336 0.03 12.02 -5.19
N GLY A 337 0.69 11.11 -4.50
CA GLY A 337 2.14 11.02 -4.39
C GLY A 337 2.73 10.06 -5.41
N GLU A 338 3.74 9.32 -4.99
CA GLU A 338 4.46 8.38 -5.84
C GLU A 338 3.57 7.21 -6.30
N VAL A 339 3.81 6.75 -7.52
CA VAL A 339 3.17 5.57 -8.11
C VAL A 339 4.26 4.61 -8.53
N SER A 340 4.14 3.35 -8.15
CA SER A 340 5.02 2.28 -8.61
C SER A 340 4.25 1.23 -9.38
N VAL A 341 4.94 0.55 -10.31
CA VAL A 341 4.38 -0.53 -11.11
C VAL A 341 5.34 -1.72 -11.12
N SER A 342 4.81 -2.90 -10.82
CA SER A 342 5.48 -4.19 -10.93
C SER A 342 4.75 -5.01 -11.99
N GLN A 343 5.48 -5.50 -12.99
CA GLN A 343 4.88 -6.27 -14.08
C GLN A 343 4.89 -7.77 -13.77
N THR A 344 3.80 -8.48 -14.03
CA THR A 344 3.67 -9.95 -13.92
C THR A 344 3.41 -10.60 -15.27
N HIS A 345 3.27 -11.93 -15.32
CA HIS A 345 2.74 -12.57 -16.52
C HIS A 345 1.28 -12.10 -16.77
N GLY A 346 1.09 -11.29 -17.80
CA GLY A 346 -0.22 -10.78 -18.27
C GLY A 346 -0.77 -9.49 -17.60
N ASN A 347 -0.27 -9.07 -16.43
CA ASN A 347 -0.80 -7.93 -15.68
C ASN A 347 0.28 -6.97 -15.16
N ASN A 348 -0.12 -5.74 -14.86
CA ASN A 348 0.65 -4.71 -14.18
C ASN A 348 0.02 -4.44 -12.81
N TYR A 349 0.81 -4.60 -11.74
CA TYR A 349 0.43 -4.32 -10.37
C TYR A 349 0.89 -2.92 -9.99
N TYR A 350 -0.06 -2.04 -9.74
CA TYR A 350 0.17 -0.65 -9.39
C TYR A 350 -0.02 -0.42 -7.89
N THR A 351 0.85 0.41 -7.33
CA THR A 351 0.72 0.93 -5.98
C THR A 351 0.73 2.45 -6.04
N VAL A 352 -0.34 3.08 -5.55
CA VAL A 352 -0.52 4.53 -5.53
C VAL A 352 -0.54 5.04 -4.10
N ASN A 353 0.35 5.99 -3.80
CA ASN A 353 0.39 6.69 -2.53
C ASN A 353 -0.57 7.89 -2.56
N PHE A 354 -1.73 7.79 -1.90
CA PHE A 354 -2.73 8.86 -1.81
C PHE A 354 -2.67 9.54 -0.44
N LYS A 355 -2.57 10.87 -0.39
CA LYS A 355 -2.46 11.63 0.87
C LYS A 355 -3.76 12.36 1.17
N ILE A 356 -4.20 12.29 2.43
CA ILE A 356 -5.35 13.03 2.96
C ILE A 356 -4.90 13.80 4.20
N LYS A 357 -5.07 15.12 4.20
CA LYS A 357 -4.74 16.00 5.33
C LYS A 357 -5.95 16.80 5.77
N ASN A 358 -6.21 16.86 7.07
CA ASN A 358 -7.18 17.80 7.61
C ASN A 358 -6.57 19.21 7.65
N THR A 359 -7.19 20.14 6.93
CA THR A 359 -6.80 21.57 6.87
C THR A 359 -7.80 22.47 7.58
N GLY A 360 -8.77 21.87 8.27
CA GLY A 360 -9.71 22.56 9.15
C GLY A 360 -9.18 22.71 10.57
N SER A 361 -9.93 23.43 11.40
CA SER A 361 -9.61 23.69 12.81
C SER A 361 -10.25 22.71 13.80
N ARG A 362 -10.93 21.67 13.30
CA ARG A 362 -11.63 20.66 14.11
C ARG A 362 -11.33 19.26 13.59
N GLU A 363 -11.48 18.26 14.45
CA GLU A 363 -11.43 16.86 14.03
C GLU A 363 -12.49 16.58 12.96
N VAL A 364 -12.12 15.84 11.91
CA VAL A 364 -13.02 15.45 10.83
C VAL A 364 -13.03 13.93 10.68
N THR A 365 -14.22 13.37 10.49
CA THR A 365 -14.38 11.98 10.03
C THR A 365 -14.28 11.96 8.52
N VAL A 366 -13.35 11.18 7.98
CA VAL A 366 -13.16 11.05 6.53
C VAL A 366 -14.31 10.19 5.98
N PRO A 367 -15.09 10.68 4.99
CA PRO A 367 -16.09 9.86 4.33
C PRO A 367 -15.48 8.60 3.70
N LYS A 368 -16.22 7.50 3.65
CA LYS A 368 -15.80 6.26 2.98
C LYS A 368 -15.82 6.41 1.46
N TYR A 369 -14.88 7.19 0.91
CA TYR A 369 -14.76 7.41 -0.53
C TYR A 369 -14.48 6.08 -1.26
N GLU A 370 -15.14 5.88 -2.39
CA GLU A 370 -14.87 4.77 -3.30
C GLU A 370 -13.83 5.20 -4.33
N PHE A 371 -12.83 4.37 -4.62
CA PHE A 371 -11.81 4.68 -5.62
C PHE A 371 -12.02 3.85 -6.89
N SER A 372 -11.77 4.45 -8.05
CA SER A 372 -11.63 3.77 -9.34
C SER A 372 -10.44 4.33 -10.11
N VAL A 373 -9.83 3.53 -10.98
CA VAL A 373 -8.79 3.98 -11.92
C VAL A 373 -9.39 3.99 -13.31
N GLN A 374 -9.24 5.11 -14.00
CA GLN A 374 -9.72 5.30 -15.37
C GLN A 374 -8.53 5.29 -16.34
N ASN A 375 -8.63 4.50 -17.40
CA ASN A 375 -7.63 4.51 -18.49
C ASN A 375 -7.94 5.55 -19.58
N LYS A 376 -7.07 5.69 -20.59
CA LYS A 376 -7.26 6.63 -21.71
C LYS A 376 -8.55 6.40 -22.50
N LYS A 377 -9.03 5.16 -22.57
CA LYS A 377 -10.29 4.78 -23.25
C LYS A 377 -11.54 5.16 -22.43
N GLY A 378 -11.37 5.64 -21.20
CA GLY A 378 -12.47 6.01 -20.30
C GLY A 378 -13.08 4.81 -19.56
N LYS A 379 -12.41 3.65 -19.57
CA LYS A 379 -12.85 2.47 -18.83
C LYS A 379 -12.43 2.60 -17.37
N ASP A 380 -13.38 2.41 -16.46
CA ASP A 380 -13.19 2.51 -15.02
C ASP A 380 -12.96 1.14 -14.38
N PHE A 381 -11.93 1.03 -13.55
CA PHE A 381 -11.56 -0.16 -12.78
C PHE A 381 -11.71 0.15 -11.29
N PRO A 382 -12.71 -0.40 -10.58
CA PRO A 382 -12.92 -0.11 -9.16
C PRO A 382 -11.79 -0.66 -8.30
N LEU A 383 -11.44 0.05 -7.22
CA LEU A 383 -10.49 -0.37 -6.19
C LEU A 383 -11.23 -0.55 -4.87
N THR A 384 -10.74 -1.47 -4.05
CA THR A 384 -11.21 -1.68 -2.69
C THR A 384 -10.15 -1.22 -1.70
N THR A 385 -10.55 -0.56 -0.61
CA THR A 385 -9.65 -0.19 0.48
C THR A 385 -10.40 -0.17 1.80
N LYS A 386 -9.78 -0.74 2.85
CA LYS A 386 -10.27 -0.65 4.23
C LYS A 386 -9.65 0.52 4.99
N ALA A 387 -8.70 1.24 4.38
CA ALA A 387 -7.91 2.28 5.05
C ALA A 387 -8.73 3.51 5.45
N LEU A 388 -9.96 3.66 4.92
CA LEU A 388 -10.88 4.74 5.27
C LEU A 388 -11.93 4.32 6.30
N ASP A 389 -11.94 3.07 6.76
CA ASP A 389 -12.93 2.60 7.73
C ASP A 389 -12.76 3.32 9.08
N SER A 390 -13.79 4.10 9.43
CA SER A 390 -13.82 4.88 10.68
C SER A 390 -12.65 5.86 10.84
N LEU A 391 -12.03 6.30 9.74
CA LEU A 391 -10.87 7.19 9.76
C LEU A 391 -11.26 8.59 10.26
N LYS A 392 -10.61 9.02 11.35
CA LYS A 392 -10.71 10.38 11.90
C LYS A 392 -9.37 11.08 11.80
N LEU A 393 -9.38 12.36 11.47
CA LEU A 393 -8.20 13.20 11.35
C LEU A 393 -8.33 14.41 12.26
N LYS A 394 -7.39 14.60 13.18
CA LYS A 394 -7.25 15.82 13.99
C LYS A 394 -6.84 17.02 13.11
N PRO A 395 -7.00 18.27 13.57
CA PRO A 395 -6.49 19.43 12.85
C PRO A 395 -5.01 19.24 12.48
N ASP A 396 -4.66 19.55 11.23
CA ASP A 396 -3.32 19.38 10.64
C ASP A 396 -2.79 17.93 10.55
N GLU A 397 -3.56 16.91 10.96
CA GLU A 397 -3.18 15.51 10.79
C GLU A 397 -3.24 15.11 9.31
N GLU A 398 -2.14 14.50 8.84
CA GLU A 398 -2.01 13.91 7.50
C GLU A 398 -1.95 12.39 7.62
N ARG A 399 -2.62 11.70 6.69
CA ARG A 399 -2.57 10.25 6.54
C ARG A 399 -2.24 9.88 5.11
N LEU A 400 -1.27 8.98 4.99
CA LEU A 400 -0.94 8.29 3.76
C LEU A 400 -1.82 7.04 3.61
N ILE A 401 -2.54 6.94 2.50
CA ILE A 401 -3.39 5.81 2.11
C ILE A 401 -2.75 5.14 0.90
N ARG A 402 -2.45 3.85 1.01
CA ARG A 402 -1.89 3.07 -0.11
C ARG A 402 -3.02 2.35 -0.84
N LEU A 403 -3.11 2.59 -2.14
CA LEU A 403 -4.11 1.98 -3.01
C LEU A 403 -3.38 1.03 -3.99
N THR A 404 -3.74 -0.25 -3.97
CA THR A 404 -3.17 -1.27 -4.85
C THR A 404 -4.22 -1.78 -5.83
N PHE A 405 -3.82 -2.05 -7.08
CA PHE A 405 -4.69 -2.62 -8.11
C PHE A 405 -3.87 -3.28 -9.22
N SER A 406 -4.48 -4.22 -9.95
CA SER A 406 -3.88 -4.82 -11.14
C SER A 406 -4.64 -4.42 -12.41
N LEU A 407 -3.91 -4.20 -13.50
CA LEU A 407 -4.45 -3.94 -14.83
C LEU A 407 -3.78 -4.86 -15.87
N PRO A 408 -4.52 -5.43 -16.83
CA PRO A 408 -3.93 -6.10 -17.98
C PRO A 408 -3.02 -5.14 -18.78
N TYR A 409 -1.97 -5.67 -19.42
CA TYR A 409 -1.03 -4.87 -20.21
C TYR A 409 -1.72 -3.96 -21.25
N GLU A 410 -2.74 -4.48 -21.93
CA GLU A 410 -3.50 -3.75 -22.97
C GLU A 410 -4.30 -2.55 -22.45
N GLU A 411 -4.55 -2.52 -21.14
CA GLU A 411 -5.31 -1.47 -20.47
C GLU A 411 -4.42 -0.53 -19.65
N SER A 412 -3.13 -0.88 -19.50
CA SER A 412 -2.13 -0.04 -18.87
C SER A 412 -1.62 1.03 -19.84
N ASP A 413 -1.65 2.29 -19.43
CA ASP A 413 -1.12 3.41 -20.22
C ASP A 413 -0.48 4.48 -19.31
N GLU A 414 0.26 5.43 -19.89
CA GLU A 414 0.92 6.50 -19.12
C GLU A 414 -0.05 7.61 -18.64
N SER A 415 -1.35 7.49 -18.91
CA SER A 415 -2.37 8.52 -18.67
C SER A 415 -3.48 8.10 -17.70
N LEU A 416 -3.21 7.10 -16.85
CA LEU A 416 -4.13 6.64 -15.82
C LEU A 416 -4.57 7.78 -14.90
N LYS A 417 -5.85 7.76 -14.53
CA LYS A 417 -6.45 8.73 -13.60
C LYS A 417 -7.06 8.00 -12.41
N LEU A 418 -6.74 8.43 -11.20
CA LEU A 418 -7.42 7.98 -9.99
C LEU A 418 -8.68 8.84 -9.78
N VAL A 419 -9.84 8.21 -9.80
CA VAL A 419 -11.14 8.81 -9.53
C VAL A 419 -11.54 8.47 -8.10
N MET A 420 -11.79 9.48 -7.29
CA MET A 420 -12.27 9.35 -5.92
C MET A 420 -13.73 9.78 -5.87
N ASN A 421 -14.64 8.86 -5.62
CA ASN A 421 -16.08 9.06 -5.63
C ASN A 421 -16.65 9.16 -4.22
N THR A 422 -17.67 10.00 -4.03
CA THR A 422 -18.40 10.09 -2.76
C THR A 422 -19.06 8.75 -2.40
N PRO A 423 -19.16 8.42 -1.10
CA PRO A 423 -19.85 7.22 -0.65
C PRO A 423 -21.29 7.15 -1.17
N LYS A 424 -21.75 5.94 -1.48
CA LYS A 424 -23.16 5.64 -1.76
C LYS A 424 -23.91 5.52 -0.43
N ALA A 425 -25.15 6.02 -0.34
CA ALA A 425 -26.00 5.77 0.83
C ALA A 425 -26.16 4.25 1.06
N GLU A 426 -25.86 3.77 2.26
CA GLU A 426 -26.31 2.46 2.72
C GLU A 426 -27.81 2.55 2.98
N GLY A 427 -28.59 1.81 2.19
CA GLY A 427 -30.03 1.72 2.44
C GLY A 427 -30.21 0.91 3.71
N ALA A 428 -30.94 1.45 4.68
CA ALA A 428 -31.38 0.67 5.83
C ALA A 428 -32.19 -0.54 5.34
N GLU A 429 -31.79 -1.75 5.74
CA GLU A 429 -32.60 -2.94 5.50
C GLU A 429 -34.00 -2.73 6.06
N GLY A 430 -35.02 -2.81 5.19
CA GLY A 430 -36.43 -2.69 5.57
C GLY A 430 -37.15 -1.40 5.14
N ALA A 431 -36.47 -0.41 4.54
CA ALA A 431 -37.16 0.75 3.97
C ALA A 431 -37.73 0.42 2.57
N VAL A 432 -39.06 0.52 2.42
CA VAL A 432 -39.81 0.17 1.19
C VAL A 432 -39.63 1.21 0.07
N ASP A 433 -38.97 2.33 0.33
CA ASP A 433 -38.66 3.32 -0.70
C ASP A 433 -37.22 3.16 -1.21
N LYS A 434 -37.10 2.91 -2.52
CA LYS A 434 -35.85 2.84 -3.27
C LYS A 434 -35.12 4.19 -3.22
N GLU A 435 -34.40 4.46 -2.15
CA GLU A 435 -33.46 5.59 -2.09
C GLU A 435 -32.44 5.45 -3.22
N ILE A 436 -32.40 6.46 -4.09
CA ILE A 436 -31.45 6.50 -5.20
C ILE A 436 -30.06 6.75 -4.61
N LYS A 437 -29.19 5.74 -4.68
CA LYS A 437 -27.81 5.80 -4.21
C LYS A 437 -26.96 6.62 -5.18
N PHE A 438 -26.65 7.86 -4.84
CA PHE A 438 -25.80 8.74 -5.67
C PHE A 438 -24.33 8.59 -5.29
N SER A 439 -23.46 8.48 -6.30
CA SER A 439 -22.00 8.55 -6.14
C SER A 439 -21.44 9.38 -7.30
N TYR A 440 -20.62 10.38 -6.97
CA TYR A 440 -20.02 11.28 -7.94
C TYR A 440 -18.56 11.58 -7.56
N PRO A 441 -17.69 11.96 -8.52
CA PRO A 441 -16.29 12.15 -8.19
C PRO A 441 -16.07 13.41 -7.33
N ALA A 442 -15.55 13.21 -6.12
CA ALA A 442 -15.01 14.23 -5.25
C ALA A 442 -13.61 14.71 -5.71
N GLY A 443 -12.92 13.94 -6.54
CA GLY A 443 -11.68 14.35 -7.21
C GLY A 443 -11.26 13.38 -8.32
N ILE A 444 -10.61 13.90 -9.37
CA ILE A 444 -9.99 13.10 -10.44
C ILE A 444 -8.53 13.51 -10.54
N TYR A 445 -7.63 12.62 -10.17
CA TYR A 445 -6.19 12.88 -10.09
C TYR A 445 -5.48 12.21 -11.25
N VAL A 446 -4.70 12.97 -12.02
CA VAL A 446 -3.80 12.40 -13.03
C VAL A 446 -2.64 11.72 -12.28
N LEU A 447 -2.44 10.42 -12.52
CA LEU A 447 -1.33 9.69 -11.91
C LEU A 447 0.00 10.15 -12.54
N PRO A 448 1.07 10.34 -11.75
CA PRO A 448 2.41 10.50 -12.31
C PRO A 448 2.83 9.25 -13.08
N LYS A 449 3.88 9.37 -13.89
CA LYS A 449 4.55 8.21 -14.48
C LYS A 449 4.97 7.25 -13.37
N ALA A 450 4.56 6.00 -13.49
CA ALA A 450 4.86 4.99 -12.49
C ALA A 450 6.34 4.60 -12.53
N ASN A 451 6.96 4.51 -11.36
CA ASN A 451 8.31 3.99 -11.20
C ASN A 451 8.27 2.46 -11.41
N SER A 452 9.05 1.97 -12.37
CA SER A 452 9.11 0.53 -12.64
C SER A 452 9.87 -0.17 -11.52
N MET A 453 9.25 -1.19 -10.95
CA MET A 453 9.83 -2.11 -9.95
C MET A 453 10.25 -3.44 -10.61
N GLN A 454 10.59 -3.38 -11.91
CA GLN A 454 11.11 -4.52 -12.67
C GLN A 454 12.64 -4.55 -12.63
N GLN A 455 13.20 -5.75 -12.70
CA GLN A 455 14.64 -5.99 -12.63
C GLN A 455 15.26 -5.29 -11.42
N SER A 456 14.55 -5.36 -10.29
CA SER A 456 14.87 -4.57 -9.10
C SER A 456 16.07 -5.08 -8.30
N ILE A 457 16.76 -6.12 -8.78
CA ILE A 457 17.93 -6.67 -8.10
C ILE A 457 19.07 -5.66 -8.17
N GLY A 458 19.62 -5.31 -7.01
CA GLY A 458 20.71 -4.34 -6.86
C GLY A 458 20.28 -2.87 -6.99
N THR A 459 19.02 -2.59 -7.33
CA THR A 459 18.50 -1.21 -7.40
C THR A 459 17.77 -0.84 -6.12
N GLU A 460 18.05 0.36 -5.58
CA GLU A 460 17.32 0.88 -4.43
C GLU A 460 16.06 1.63 -4.86
N SER A 461 14.92 1.19 -4.33
CA SER A 461 13.61 1.85 -4.47
C SER A 461 13.21 2.57 -3.20
N THR A 462 12.41 3.63 -3.30
CA THR A 462 11.92 4.37 -2.14
C THR A 462 10.54 3.90 -1.69
N LEU A 463 10.34 3.76 -0.38
CA LEU A 463 9.09 3.40 0.26
C LEU A 463 8.73 4.45 1.31
N GLN A 464 7.69 5.25 1.05
CA GLN A 464 7.16 6.19 2.04
C GLN A 464 6.29 5.45 3.08
N LEU A 465 6.62 5.64 4.36
CA LEU A 465 5.81 5.22 5.50
C LEU A 465 5.11 6.45 6.12
N GLN A 466 4.18 6.22 7.06
CA GLN A 466 3.51 7.32 7.78
C GLN A 466 4.50 8.21 8.55
N ASN A 467 5.59 7.64 9.08
CA ASN A 467 6.53 8.30 9.99
C ASN A 467 7.95 8.49 9.40
N GLY A 468 8.16 8.19 8.12
CA GLY A 468 9.47 8.33 7.47
C GLY A 468 9.54 7.69 6.09
N THR A 469 10.75 7.53 5.56
CA THR A 469 10.99 6.92 4.25
C THR A 469 12.09 5.87 4.37
N LEU A 470 11.84 4.71 3.77
CA LEU A 470 12.80 3.62 3.66
C LEU A 470 13.35 3.51 2.22
N GLY A 471 14.63 3.22 2.09
CA GLY A 471 15.20 2.63 0.89
C GLY A 471 15.02 1.12 0.95
N VAL A 472 14.57 0.51 -0.13
CA VAL A 472 14.34 -0.93 -0.27
C VAL A 472 15.21 -1.42 -1.41
N THR A 473 16.15 -2.33 -1.11
CA THR A 473 17.02 -2.93 -2.13
C THR A 473 16.81 -4.42 -2.14
N TRP A 474 16.50 -5.01 -3.30
CA TRP A 474 16.54 -6.47 -3.45
C TRP A 474 17.97 -6.87 -3.78
N ASN A 475 18.72 -7.42 -2.81
CA ASN A 475 20.15 -7.63 -2.95
C ASN A 475 20.48 -8.88 -3.76
N SER A 476 19.81 -9.99 -3.47
CA SER A 476 20.12 -11.26 -4.09
C SER A 476 18.92 -12.21 -4.11
N ILE A 477 19.01 -13.16 -5.03
CA ILE A 477 18.18 -14.35 -5.10
C ILE A 477 19.13 -15.53 -5.17
N GLN A 478 18.88 -16.56 -4.37
CA GLN A 478 19.67 -17.78 -4.37
C GLN A 478 18.71 -18.97 -4.37
N ARG A 479 18.92 -19.89 -5.30
CA ARG A 479 18.30 -21.21 -5.28
C ARG A 479 19.35 -22.20 -4.83
N LEU A 480 19.09 -22.87 -3.71
CA LEU A 480 20.10 -23.64 -2.98
C LEU A 480 19.58 -25.05 -2.71
N PRO A 481 20.38 -26.11 -2.96
CA PRO A 481 19.95 -27.49 -2.70
C PRO A 481 19.71 -27.72 -1.22
N TRP A 482 18.61 -28.39 -0.86
CA TRP A 482 18.26 -28.72 0.53
C TRP A 482 17.49 -30.04 0.64
N GLU A 483 18.20 -31.08 1.09
CA GLU A 483 17.67 -32.45 1.18
C GLU A 483 17.05 -32.93 -0.16
N ASN A 484 15.72 -33.01 -0.22
CA ASN A 484 14.95 -33.49 -1.36
C ASN A 484 14.31 -32.36 -2.20
N SER A 485 14.55 -31.11 -1.83
CA SER A 485 14.03 -29.92 -2.52
C SER A 485 15.12 -28.87 -2.65
N ASP A 486 14.81 -27.77 -3.33
CA ASP A 486 15.63 -26.57 -3.28
C ASP A 486 14.99 -25.55 -2.34
N VAL A 487 15.81 -24.74 -1.69
CA VAL A 487 15.38 -23.56 -0.95
C VAL A 487 15.66 -22.34 -1.80
N LEU A 488 14.61 -21.58 -2.08
CA LEU A 488 14.72 -20.27 -2.70
C LEU A 488 14.79 -19.21 -1.60
N SER A 489 15.90 -18.47 -1.59
CA SER A 489 16.14 -17.36 -0.67
C SER A 489 16.20 -16.04 -1.43
N ALA A 490 15.41 -15.06 -1.01
CA ALA A 490 15.53 -13.68 -1.46
C ALA A 490 15.95 -12.78 -0.30
N ARG A 491 17.02 -12.01 -0.49
CA ARG A 491 17.51 -11.03 0.49
C ARG A 491 17.07 -9.62 0.09
N VAL A 492 16.39 -8.93 0.99
CA VAL A 492 15.97 -7.53 0.83
C VAL A 492 16.53 -6.69 1.98
N THR A 493 17.33 -5.68 1.67
CA THR A 493 17.78 -4.69 2.64
C THR A 493 16.78 -3.54 2.74
N LEU A 494 16.35 -3.21 3.96
CA LEU A 494 15.63 -1.98 4.28
C LEU A 494 16.58 -0.98 4.94
N ARG A 495 16.76 0.19 4.34
CA ARG A 495 17.60 1.28 4.85
C ARG A 495 16.75 2.46 5.28
N ASN A 496 16.97 2.99 6.48
CA ASN A 496 16.33 4.23 6.87
C ASN A 496 17.03 5.41 6.18
N ILE A 497 16.34 6.05 5.23
CA ILE A 497 16.85 7.21 4.51
C ILE A 497 16.26 8.53 5.04
N SER A 498 15.43 8.49 6.08
CA SER A 498 14.95 9.70 6.76
C SER A 498 15.93 10.18 7.83
N THR A 499 15.67 11.37 8.37
CA THR A 499 16.52 12.01 9.39
C THR A 499 16.16 11.60 10.82
N ASN A 500 15.09 10.84 11.03
CA ASN A 500 14.59 10.40 12.32
C ASN A 500 14.65 8.87 12.44
N THR A 501 14.78 8.36 13.67
CA THR A 501 14.66 6.92 13.93
C THR A 501 13.25 6.44 13.59
N LEU A 502 13.15 5.38 12.80
CA LEU A 502 11.88 4.77 12.40
C LEU A 502 11.60 3.51 13.19
N LYS A 503 10.35 3.31 13.57
CA LYS A 503 9.87 2.00 14.02
C LYS A 503 9.36 1.26 12.78
N LEU A 504 9.98 0.13 12.45
CA LEU A 504 9.52 -0.77 11.42
C LEU A 504 8.16 -1.36 11.83
N PRO A 505 7.19 -1.41 10.91
CA PRO A 505 5.93 -2.10 11.15
C PRO A 505 6.14 -3.61 11.21
N ASP A 506 5.14 -4.34 11.68
CA ASP A 506 5.17 -5.80 11.60
C ASP A 506 5.05 -6.22 10.13
N LEU A 507 6.07 -6.91 9.63
CA LEU A 507 6.20 -7.26 8.22
C LEU A 507 5.81 -8.72 7.97
N LYS A 508 5.07 -8.96 6.90
CA LYS A 508 4.95 -10.25 6.23
C LYS A 508 5.55 -10.16 4.84
N GLY A 509 6.17 -11.23 4.39
CA GLY A 509 6.72 -11.33 3.05
C GLY A 509 6.08 -12.48 2.29
N MET A 510 5.99 -12.32 0.98
CA MET A 510 5.45 -13.31 0.08
C MET A 510 6.33 -13.40 -1.16
N LEU A 511 6.72 -14.61 -1.52
CA LEU A 511 7.36 -14.92 -2.79
C LEU A 511 6.29 -15.37 -3.79
N SER A 512 6.41 -14.94 -5.03
CA SER A 512 5.55 -15.40 -6.13
C SER A 512 6.39 -15.84 -7.31
N ILE A 513 6.12 -17.03 -7.86
CA ILE A 513 6.81 -17.58 -9.03
C ILE A 513 5.82 -17.63 -10.19
N ASP A 514 6.16 -17.05 -11.33
CA ASP A 514 5.32 -17.03 -12.53
C ASP A 514 3.86 -16.56 -12.27
N SER A 515 3.71 -15.60 -11.36
CA SER A 515 2.43 -15.05 -10.85
C SER A 515 1.64 -15.94 -9.89
N ALA A 516 2.16 -17.09 -9.47
CA ALA A 516 1.60 -17.90 -8.40
C ALA A 516 2.19 -17.50 -7.04
N ASP A 517 1.33 -17.04 -6.13
CA ASP A 517 1.70 -16.67 -4.77
C ASP A 517 1.99 -17.91 -3.91
N ILE A 518 3.10 -17.88 -3.16
CA ILE A 518 3.53 -18.98 -2.28
C ILE A 518 3.22 -18.60 -0.83
N SER A 519 2.14 -19.18 -0.28
CA SER A 519 1.62 -18.87 1.06
C SER A 519 2.60 -19.16 2.20
N ASP A 520 3.48 -20.15 2.02
CA ASP A 520 4.33 -20.67 3.10
C ASP A 520 5.70 -19.98 3.16
N THR A 521 5.79 -18.78 2.58
CA THR A 521 7.02 -17.97 2.60
C THR A 521 7.36 -17.59 4.04
N LYS A 522 8.53 -18.03 4.53
CA LYS A 522 9.05 -17.65 5.84
C LYS A 522 9.86 -16.37 5.73
N LEU A 523 9.49 -15.35 6.53
CA LEU A 523 10.24 -14.11 6.65
C LEU A 523 11.15 -14.17 7.88
N MET A 524 12.43 -13.83 7.70
CA MET A 524 13.42 -13.69 8.76
C MET A 524 14.05 -12.31 8.69
N ILE A 525 14.20 -11.65 9.84
CA ILE A 525 14.83 -10.33 9.95
C ILE A 525 16.16 -10.49 10.68
N SER A 526 17.21 -9.84 10.19
CA SER A 526 18.58 -9.98 10.73
C SER A 526 18.79 -9.38 12.12
N GLN A 527 17.84 -8.62 12.66
CA GLN A 527 17.93 -7.98 13.96
C GLN A 527 16.62 -8.07 14.76
N ASN A 528 16.73 -8.15 16.09
CA ASN A 528 15.58 -8.30 16.99
C ASN A 528 14.90 -6.96 17.36
N SER A 529 15.47 -5.81 16.99
CA SER A 529 14.87 -4.50 17.30
C SER A 529 14.05 -3.95 16.13
N ALA A 530 12.81 -3.58 16.40
CA ALA A 530 11.95 -2.88 15.45
C ALA A 530 12.35 -1.41 15.20
N LEU A 531 13.44 -0.90 15.81
CA LEU A 531 13.90 0.47 15.64
C LEU A 531 15.07 0.54 14.65
N LEU A 532 14.98 1.47 13.71
CA LEU A 532 15.99 1.70 12.67
C LEU A 532 16.41 3.17 12.67
N GLY A 533 17.62 3.46 13.17
CA GLY A 533 18.17 4.82 13.19
C GLY A 533 18.48 5.37 11.78
N PRO A 534 18.65 6.70 11.62
CA PRO A 534 18.99 7.31 10.33
C PRO A 534 20.23 6.69 9.70
N GLY A 535 20.15 6.29 8.42
CA GLY A 535 21.23 5.63 7.68
C GLY A 535 21.44 4.15 8.00
N ASN A 536 20.88 3.64 9.11
CA ASN A 536 21.01 2.23 9.46
C ASN A 536 20.14 1.36 8.54
N SER A 537 20.57 0.11 8.36
CA SER A 537 19.91 -0.85 7.50
C SER A 537 19.64 -2.17 8.24
N VAL A 538 18.63 -2.91 7.79
CA VAL A 538 18.31 -4.25 8.24
C VAL A 538 18.12 -5.16 7.03
N ASP A 539 18.54 -6.42 7.14
CA ASP A 539 18.34 -7.41 6.10
C ASP A 539 17.12 -8.29 6.43
N ILE A 540 16.32 -8.55 5.40
CA ILE A 540 15.17 -9.44 5.43
C ILE A 540 15.45 -10.59 4.47
N HIS A 541 15.34 -11.82 4.97
CA HIS A 541 15.40 -13.03 4.15
C HIS A 541 14.00 -13.62 4.02
N LEU A 542 13.58 -13.83 2.78
CA LEU A 542 12.36 -14.57 2.44
C LEU A 542 12.76 -15.94 1.93
N LEU A 543 12.22 -16.98 2.56
CA LEU A 543 12.57 -18.37 2.26
C LEU A 543 11.34 -19.17 1.88
N THR A 544 11.46 -19.97 0.83
CA THR A 544 10.45 -20.96 0.46
C THR A 544 11.11 -22.22 -0.10
N SER A 545 10.43 -23.36 0.02
CA SER A 545 10.87 -24.63 -0.57
C SER A 545 10.30 -24.78 -1.96
N LEU A 546 11.12 -25.26 -2.89
CA LEU A 546 10.81 -25.42 -4.30
C LEU A 546 11.16 -26.85 -4.76
N PRO A 547 10.33 -27.51 -5.57
CA PRO A 547 10.74 -28.72 -6.27
C PRO A 547 11.98 -28.46 -7.14
N SER A 548 12.93 -29.41 -7.15
CA SER A 548 14.22 -29.24 -7.85
C SER A 548 14.10 -29.19 -9.37
N ASP A 549 12.99 -29.66 -9.94
CA ASP A 549 12.67 -29.64 -11.36
C ASP A 549 11.86 -28.42 -11.81
N LEU A 550 11.38 -27.58 -10.89
CA LEU A 550 10.56 -26.42 -11.25
C LEU A 550 11.42 -25.32 -11.89
N GLY A 551 11.09 -24.91 -13.11
CA GLY A 551 11.66 -23.72 -13.74
C GLY A 551 11.14 -22.43 -13.12
N VAL A 552 11.94 -21.36 -13.14
CA VAL A 552 11.55 -20.02 -12.65
C VAL A 552 11.78 -19.04 -13.79
N ALA A 553 10.71 -18.55 -14.41
CA ALA A 553 10.82 -17.53 -15.47
C ALA A 553 10.66 -16.11 -14.91
N GLN A 554 9.85 -15.96 -13.86
CA GLN A 554 9.64 -14.72 -13.14
C GLN A 554 9.59 -14.97 -11.63
N LEU A 555 10.27 -14.12 -10.87
CA LEU A 555 10.20 -14.10 -9.41
C LEU A 555 9.73 -12.74 -8.91
N GLN A 556 8.87 -12.76 -7.90
CA GLN A 556 8.43 -11.55 -7.20
C GLN A 556 8.63 -11.66 -5.70
N VAL A 557 8.95 -10.52 -5.11
CA VAL A 557 9.00 -10.32 -3.66
C VAL A 557 7.99 -9.24 -3.31
N ALA A 558 6.99 -9.59 -2.50
CA ALA A 558 6.06 -8.63 -1.92
C ALA A 558 6.31 -8.52 -0.40
N LEU A 559 6.45 -7.30 0.10
CA LEU A 559 6.45 -7.01 1.53
C LEU A 559 5.14 -6.31 1.90
N SER A 560 4.50 -6.77 2.97
CA SER A 560 3.25 -6.24 3.49
C SER A 560 3.38 -5.85 4.96
N GLU A 561 2.70 -4.79 5.36
CA GLU A 561 2.51 -4.39 6.75
C GLU A 561 1.25 -5.06 7.31
N VAL A 562 1.37 -5.60 8.51
CA VAL A 562 0.27 -6.24 9.23
C VAL A 562 -0.16 -5.33 10.38
N VAL A 563 -1.45 -5.00 10.41
CA VAL A 563 -2.08 -4.24 11.50
C VAL A 563 -3.30 -5.01 11.98
N GLY A 564 -3.15 -5.68 13.14
CA GLY A 564 -4.15 -6.62 13.63
C GLY A 564 -4.28 -7.80 12.67
N GLU A 565 -5.50 -8.08 12.19
CA GLU A 565 -5.76 -9.14 11.21
C GLU A 565 -5.62 -8.68 9.75
N ASN A 566 -5.49 -7.37 9.50
CA ASN A 566 -5.42 -6.84 8.14
C ASN A 566 -3.96 -6.77 7.67
N SER A 567 -3.71 -7.21 6.44
CA SER A 567 -2.44 -7.06 5.73
C SER A 567 -2.59 -6.03 4.61
N SER A 568 -1.62 -5.13 4.46
CA SER A 568 -1.56 -4.17 3.36
C SER A 568 -0.19 -4.23 2.69
N GLU A 569 -0.17 -4.43 1.38
CA GLU A 569 1.08 -4.52 0.62
C GLU A 569 1.81 -3.17 0.64
N LEU A 570 3.08 -3.19 1.01
CA LEU A 570 3.96 -2.02 1.04
C LEU A 570 4.64 -1.82 -0.31
N ILE A 571 5.27 -2.87 -0.81
CA ILE A 571 6.06 -2.87 -2.03
C ILE A 571 6.10 -4.26 -2.64
N ARG A 572 6.13 -4.30 -3.98
CA ARG A 572 6.33 -5.50 -4.78
C ARG A 572 7.46 -5.25 -5.76
N LEU A 573 8.43 -6.15 -5.74
CA LEU A 573 9.65 -6.14 -6.51
C LEU A 573 9.62 -7.33 -7.48
N THR A 574 10.14 -7.18 -8.69
CA THR A 574 10.06 -8.22 -9.73
C THR A 574 11.39 -8.41 -10.43
N HIS A 575 11.77 -9.68 -10.60
CA HIS A 575 12.85 -10.14 -11.46
C HIS A 575 12.29 -11.03 -12.57
N ILE A 576 12.75 -10.84 -13.80
CA ILE A 576 12.31 -11.63 -14.97
C ILE A 576 13.54 -12.18 -15.68
N GLY A 577 13.50 -13.45 -16.05
CA GLY A 577 14.60 -14.15 -16.71
C GLY A 577 15.37 -15.05 -15.76
N GLU A 578 16.59 -15.40 -16.16
CA GLU A 578 17.44 -16.33 -15.41
C GLU A 578 17.80 -15.79 -14.02
N LEU A 579 17.90 -16.70 -13.06
CA LEU A 579 18.36 -16.36 -11.72
C LEU A 579 19.84 -15.95 -11.76
N PRO A 580 20.24 -14.93 -11.00
CA PRO A 580 21.65 -14.58 -10.87
C PRO A 580 22.49 -15.78 -10.42
N ALA A 581 23.66 -15.96 -11.03
CA ALA A 581 24.61 -16.98 -10.61
C ALA A 581 25.07 -16.72 -9.16
N LEU A 582 25.33 -17.80 -8.43
CA LEU A 582 25.89 -17.71 -7.08
C LEU A 582 27.27 -17.04 -7.12
N PRO A 583 27.62 -16.21 -6.11
CA PRO A 583 28.95 -15.65 -5.98
C PRO A 583 30.01 -16.77 -6.02
N GLN A 584 31.02 -16.60 -6.86
CA GLN A 584 32.13 -17.54 -7.01
C GLN A 584 33.34 -17.00 -6.24
N VAL A 585 33.94 -17.82 -5.40
CA VAL A 585 35.12 -17.48 -4.59
C VAL A 585 36.31 -18.31 -5.07
N GLU A 586 37.38 -17.63 -5.45
CA GLU A 586 38.63 -18.28 -5.90
C GLU A 586 39.41 -18.86 -4.72
N LEU A 587 40.20 -19.90 -5.00
CA LEU A 587 41.00 -20.57 -3.97
C LEU A 587 41.93 -19.60 -3.23
N GLY A 588 41.94 -19.67 -1.91
CA GLY A 588 42.84 -18.88 -1.06
C GLY A 588 42.41 -17.42 -0.82
N THR A 589 41.31 -16.97 -1.42
CA THR A 589 40.74 -15.63 -1.20
C THR A 589 39.82 -15.60 0.03
N ASN A 590 39.70 -14.42 0.65
CA ASN A 590 38.78 -14.21 1.78
C ASN A 590 37.42 -13.75 1.24
N TYR A 591 36.35 -14.46 1.59
CA TYR A 591 34.99 -14.05 1.34
C TYR A 591 34.38 -13.40 2.59
N VAL A 592 33.90 -12.16 2.45
CA VAL A 592 33.33 -11.40 3.58
C VAL A 592 31.82 -11.64 3.66
N LEU A 593 31.38 -12.27 4.75
CA LEU A 593 29.97 -12.29 5.14
C LEU A 593 29.62 -10.97 5.82
N ASN A 594 29.14 -10.01 5.02
CA ASN A 594 28.80 -8.68 5.51
C ASN A 594 27.36 -8.64 6.05
N LYS A 595 27.18 -9.12 7.30
CA LYS A 595 25.92 -9.01 8.05
C LYS A 595 26.05 -7.97 9.17
N PRO A 596 25.18 -6.95 9.24
CA PRO A 596 25.24 -5.96 10.30
C PRO A 596 25.26 -6.60 11.70
N GLY A 597 26.36 -6.43 12.44
CA GLY A 597 26.54 -6.94 13.80
C GLY A 597 27.02 -8.39 13.93
N LYS A 598 27.23 -9.09 12.80
CA LYS A 598 27.77 -10.46 12.73
C LYS A 598 28.72 -10.63 11.53
N ARG A 599 29.60 -9.67 11.29
CA ARG A 599 30.54 -9.75 10.15
C ARG A 599 31.61 -10.81 10.38
N SER A 600 31.84 -11.64 9.37
CA SER A 600 32.90 -12.66 9.37
C SER A 600 33.59 -12.78 8.01
N GLU A 601 34.81 -13.32 8.02
CA GLU A 601 35.56 -13.68 6.81
C GLU A 601 35.71 -15.19 6.73
N ILE A 602 35.44 -15.78 5.57
CA ILE A 602 35.60 -17.21 5.29
C ILE A 602 36.71 -17.39 4.26
N LYS A 603 37.62 -18.33 4.53
CA LYS A 603 38.68 -18.73 3.59
C LYS A 603 38.83 -20.25 3.56
N VAL A 604 38.93 -20.83 2.37
CA VAL A 604 39.34 -22.24 2.20
C VAL A 604 40.83 -22.37 2.50
N LYS A 605 41.19 -23.22 3.46
CA LYS A 605 42.59 -23.53 3.78
C LYS A 605 43.12 -24.66 2.91
N ARG A 606 42.45 -25.81 2.93
CA ARG A 606 42.82 -27.00 2.16
C ARG A 606 41.65 -27.97 2.02
N THR A 607 41.76 -28.86 1.03
CA THR A 607 40.83 -29.96 0.82
C THR A 607 41.62 -31.26 0.61
N LEU A 608 41.28 -32.28 1.41
CA LEU A 608 41.90 -33.60 1.40
C LEU A 608 40.92 -34.64 0.90
N VAL A 609 41.43 -35.65 0.21
CA VAL A 609 40.65 -36.82 -0.24
C VAL A 609 41.14 -38.08 0.49
N TYR A 610 40.30 -38.63 1.36
CA TYR A 610 40.56 -39.92 2.00
C TYR A 610 40.01 -41.03 1.08
N PRO A 611 40.86 -41.96 0.61
CA PRO A 611 40.40 -43.03 -0.27
C PRO A 611 39.66 -44.12 0.52
N GLY A 612 38.52 -44.58 -0.01
CA GLY A 612 37.76 -45.71 0.54
C GLY A 612 37.52 -46.82 -0.48
N THR A 613 36.86 -47.91 -0.04
CA THR A 613 36.55 -49.05 -0.93
C THR A 613 35.34 -48.77 -1.83
N SER A 614 34.29 -48.15 -1.30
CA SER A 614 33.04 -47.82 -2.02
C SER A 614 32.88 -46.33 -2.32
N SER A 615 33.37 -45.46 -1.45
CA SER A 615 33.30 -44.01 -1.54
C SER A 615 34.56 -43.39 -0.95
N ASP A 616 34.99 -42.29 -1.51
CA ASP A 616 36.08 -41.49 -0.96
C ASP A 616 35.47 -40.37 -0.08
N ILE A 617 36.14 -39.98 1.00
CA ILE A 617 35.71 -38.83 1.81
C ILE A 617 36.46 -37.60 1.33
N VAL A 618 35.71 -36.60 0.86
CA VAL A 618 36.25 -35.27 0.60
C VAL A 618 36.08 -34.43 1.86
N TYR A 619 37.19 -33.94 2.40
CA TYR A 619 37.30 -33.22 3.66
C TYR A 619 37.91 -31.84 3.42
N THR A 620 37.22 -30.77 3.80
CA THR A 620 37.65 -29.39 3.58
C THR A 620 37.77 -28.65 4.91
N GLU A 621 38.86 -27.92 5.06
CA GLU A 621 39.13 -27.04 6.19
C GLU A 621 38.91 -25.58 5.79
N LEU A 622 38.12 -24.86 6.59
CA LEU A 622 37.78 -23.46 6.43
C LEU A 622 38.29 -22.65 7.62
N GLN A 623 38.86 -21.49 7.35
CA GLN A 623 39.13 -20.48 8.36
C GLN A 623 37.96 -19.50 8.39
N VAL A 624 37.31 -19.36 9.54
CA VAL A 624 36.24 -18.38 9.77
C VAL A 624 36.70 -17.37 10.82
N LYS A 625 36.87 -16.11 10.42
CA LYS A 625 37.38 -15.04 11.27
C LYS A 625 36.28 -14.09 11.70
N ASN A 626 36.23 -13.76 12.99
CA ASN A 626 35.39 -12.68 13.50
C ASN A 626 36.02 -11.32 13.17
N VAL A 627 35.34 -10.50 12.37
CA VAL A 627 35.80 -9.13 12.02
C VAL A 627 35.02 -8.03 12.74
N GLU A 628 34.17 -8.39 13.70
CA GLU A 628 33.57 -7.44 14.62
C GLU A 628 34.53 -7.02 15.73
N ASN A 629 34.24 -5.87 16.34
CA ASN A 629 35.00 -5.32 17.47
C ASN A 629 34.62 -5.92 18.83
N ARG A 630 33.76 -6.94 18.84
CA ARG A 630 33.25 -7.63 20.03
C ARG A 630 33.19 -9.13 19.78
N GLN A 631 33.05 -9.90 20.86
CA GLN A 631 32.83 -11.33 20.75
C GLN A 631 31.47 -11.62 20.10
N ILE A 632 31.41 -12.53 19.14
CA ILE A 632 30.17 -12.93 18.45
C ILE A 632 30.09 -14.45 18.31
N ASP A 633 28.86 -14.98 18.26
CA ASP A 633 28.63 -16.31 17.71
C ASP A 633 28.85 -16.27 16.21
N LEU A 634 29.78 -17.10 15.71
CA LEU A 634 30.01 -17.23 14.27
C LEU A 634 28.78 -17.82 13.59
N ALA A 635 28.58 -17.48 12.32
CA ALA A 635 27.51 -18.05 11.50
C ALA A 635 27.60 -19.58 11.50
N GLN A 636 26.47 -20.26 11.73
CA GLN A 636 26.38 -21.72 11.67
C GLN A 636 26.35 -22.14 10.20
N LEU A 637 27.44 -22.74 9.72
CA LEU A 637 27.61 -23.01 8.29
C LEU A 637 27.02 -24.36 7.90
N THR A 638 26.38 -24.41 6.73
CA THR A 638 26.00 -25.65 6.04
C THR A 638 26.44 -25.55 4.59
N GLY A 639 26.73 -26.69 3.96
CA GLY A 639 27.16 -26.70 2.58
C GLY A 639 26.92 -28.01 1.83
N TYR A 640 27.26 -27.96 0.55
CA TYR A 640 27.19 -29.07 -0.39
C TYR A 640 28.46 -29.05 -1.25
N TYR A 641 29.05 -30.22 -1.50
CA TYR A 641 29.99 -30.37 -2.61
C TYR A 641 29.22 -30.46 -3.92
N GLU A 642 29.63 -29.67 -4.91
CA GLU A 642 29.08 -29.64 -6.26
C GLU A 642 30.10 -30.25 -7.22
N SER A 643 29.71 -31.31 -7.94
CA SER A 643 30.53 -31.86 -9.03
C SER A 643 30.34 -31.08 -10.33
N LYS A 644 31.29 -31.21 -11.26
CA LYS A 644 31.19 -30.63 -12.62
C LYS A 644 29.90 -30.99 -13.38
N ASN A 645 29.30 -32.13 -13.03
CA ASN A 645 28.06 -32.60 -13.65
C ASN A 645 26.79 -32.06 -12.94
N GLY A 646 26.93 -31.11 -12.02
CA GLY A 646 25.82 -30.51 -11.27
C GLY A 646 25.24 -31.43 -10.19
N GLN A 647 26.01 -32.40 -9.70
CA GLN A 647 25.58 -33.28 -8.61
C GLN A 647 25.97 -32.69 -7.26
N TYR A 648 25.03 -32.67 -6.32
CA TYR A 648 25.23 -32.11 -4.98
C TYR A 648 25.36 -33.21 -3.92
N TYR A 649 26.35 -33.07 -3.04
CA TYR A 649 26.61 -33.96 -1.91
C TYR A 649 26.62 -33.16 -0.62
N LYS A 650 25.61 -33.38 0.25
CA LYS A 650 25.49 -32.65 1.52
C LYS A 650 26.71 -32.87 2.40
N THR A 651 27.23 -31.80 2.98
CA THR A 651 28.36 -31.88 3.93
C THR A 651 27.88 -32.09 5.36
N THR A 652 28.60 -32.91 6.12
CA THR A 652 28.63 -32.83 7.58
C THR A 652 29.59 -31.73 8.00
N VAL A 653 29.22 -30.92 8.99
CA VAL A 653 29.97 -29.74 9.43
C VAL A 653 30.31 -29.88 10.91
N LYS A 654 31.54 -29.52 11.29
CA LYS A 654 31.97 -29.29 12.67
C LYS A 654 32.56 -27.90 12.80
N GLN A 655 32.10 -27.16 13.81
CA GLN A 655 32.51 -25.80 14.12
C GLN A 655 32.49 -25.57 15.63
N ILE A 656 33.10 -24.49 16.08
CA ILE A 656 33.03 -24.10 17.49
C ILE A 656 31.58 -23.75 17.89
N ASP A 657 31.23 -24.08 19.13
CA ASP A 657 29.92 -23.88 19.75
C ASP A 657 29.90 -22.70 20.74
N TYR A 658 31.06 -22.04 20.93
CA TYR A 658 31.22 -20.87 21.78
C TYR A 658 31.54 -19.60 20.97
N PRO A 659 31.26 -18.40 21.52
CA PRO A 659 31.48 -17.15 20.80
C PRO A 659 32.97 -16.87 20.51
N ALA A 660 33.29 -16.42 19.30
CA ALA A 660 34.65 -16.06 18.88
C ALA A 660 35.00 -14.62 19.25
N GLY A 661 36.18 -14.39 19.84
CA GLY A 661 36.69 -13.06 20.18
C GLY A 661 36.98 -12.16 18.96
N PRO A 662 37.10 -10.83 19.13
CA PRO A 662 37.41 -9.91 18.04
C PRO A 662 38.72 -10.30 17.33
N GLY A 663 38.69 -10.44 16.01
CA GLY A 663 39.87 -10.81 15.20
C GLY A 663 40.29 -12.28 15.28
N ASN A 664 39.73 -13.07 16.20
CA ASN A 664 40.03 -14.49 16.33
C ASN A 664 39.49 -15.26 15.13
N SER A 665 40.24 -16.28 14.73
CA SER A 665 39.86 -17.22 13.68
C SER A 665 39.48 -18.57 14.28
N ALA A 666 38.46 -19.21 13.73
CA ALA A 666 38.05 -20.56 14.06
C ALA A 666 38.22 -21.48 12.86
N LEU A 667 38.55 -22.74 13.12
CA LEU A 667 38.51 -23.79 12.12
C LEU A 667 37.07 -24.31 12.00
N VAL A 668 36.57 -24.39 10.77
CA VAL A 668 35.35 -25.10 10.43
C VAL A 668 35.70 -26.22 9.46
N THR A 669 35.28 -27.44 9.75
CA THR A 669 35.59 -28.61 8.92
C THR A 669 34.30 -29.12 8.27
N MET A 670 34.34 -29.36 6.96
CA MET A 670 33.21 -29.85 6.18
C MET A 670 33.59 -31.12 5.42
N TRP A 671 32.77 -32.16 5.44
CA TRP A 671 33.07 -33.39 4.71
C TRP A 671 31.84 -34.15 4.20
N SER A 672 32.03 -34.99 3.19
CA SER A 672 30.99 -35.88 2.67
C SER A 672 31.60 -37.14 2.06
N LYS A 673 30.81 -38.22 2.00
CA LYS A 673 31.17 -39.46 1.30
C LYS A 673 30.76 -39.35 -0.15
N ILE A 674 31.72 -39.38 -1.05
CA ILE A 674 31.52 -39.20 -2.50
C ILE A 674 31.78 -40.53 -3.21
N PRO A 675 30.85 -41.02 -4.04
CA PRO A 675 31.05 -42.22 -4.83
C PRO A 675 32.31 -42.14 -5.71
N ARG A 676 33.05 -43.25 -5.84
CA ARG A 676 34.33 -43.29 -6.59
C ARG A 676 34.20 -43.00 -8.10
N ASN A 677 33.00 -43.14 -8.66
CA ASN A 677 32.73 -42.81 -10.06
C ASN A 677 32.56 -41.29 -10.28
N THR A 678 32.54 -40.48 -9.23
CA THR A 678 32.45 -39.02 -9.33
C THR A 678 33.85 -38.41 -9.38
N VAL A 679 34.08 -37.53 -10.36
CA VAL A 679 35.33 -36.79 -10.47
C VAL A 679 35.39 -35.72 -9.38
N VAL A 680 36.39 -35.80 -8.52
CA VAL A 680 36.59 -34.85 -7.39
C VAL A 680 37.47 -33.65 -7.73
N SER A 681 38.31 -33.71 -8.78
CA SER A 681 39.30 -32.66 -9.10
C SER A 681 38.69 -31.28 -9.38
N ASP A 682 37.48 -31.26 -9.96
CA ASP A 682 36.80 -30.05 -10.41
C ASP A 682 35.63 -29.69 -9.46
N MET A 683 35.64 -30.22 -8.23
CA MET A 683 34.57 -29.96 -7.27
C MET A 683 34.63 -28.56 -6.69
N ARG A 684 33.46 -27.99 -6.43
CA ARG A 684 33.30 -26.74 -5.68
C ARG A 684 32.57 -27.03 -4.38
N LEU A 685 32.78 -26.19 -3.37
CA LEU A 685 32.06 -26.26 -2.10
C LEU A 685 31.10 -25.07 -2.02
N LEU A 686 29.81 -25.35 -2.07
CA LEU A 686 28.76 -24.37 -1.81
C LEU A 686 28.56 -24.25 -0.30
N ILE A 687 28.73 -23.05 0.26
CA ILE A 687 28.64 -22.78 1.71
C ILE A 687 27.72 -21.61 1.95
N GLY A 688 26.81 -21.71 2.91
CA GLY A 688 26.07 -20.57 3.45
C GLY A 688 25.70 -20.71 4.92
N GLU A 689 24.99 -19.72 5.46
CA GLU A 689 24.53 -19.71 6.85
C GLU A 689 23.20 -20.47 6.97
N THR A 690 23.16 -21.43 7.88
CA THR A 690 21.98 -22.23 8.21
C THR A 690 20.91 -21.36 8.85
N VAL A 691 19.67 -21.47 8.38
CA VAL A 691 18.55 -20.63 8.83
C VAL A 691 17.34 -21.44 9.26
N GLY A 692 17.46 -22.21 10.34
CA GLY A 692 16.31 -22.48 11.21
C GLY A 692 16.48 -23.53 12.30
N GLY A 693 15.33 -23.82 12.93
CA GLY A 693 15.23 -23.92 14.38
C GLY A 693 14.94 -22.53 14.98
N GLU A 694 14.10 -22.46 16.01
CA GLU A 694 14.00 -21.24 16.82
C GLU A 694 15.41 -20.87 17.29
N SER A 695 15.80 -19.60 17.13
CA SER A 695 16.95 -19.05 17.85
C SER A 695 16.57 -18.91 19.33
N THR A 696 16.30 -20.02 20.01
CA THR A 696 16.50 -20.11 21.44
C THR A 696 17.94 -20.56 21.61
N GLY A 697 18.74 -19.73 22.27
CA GLY A 697 20.10 -20.14 22.61
C GLY A 697 20.06 -21.52 23.27
N LYS A 698 20.96 -22.40 22.80
CA LYS A 698 21.21 -23.80 23.20
C LYS A 698 20.63 -24.86 22.25
N GLU A 699 21.51 -25.79 21.93
CA GLU A 699 21.43 -26.87 20.94
C GLU A 699 20.17 -27.76 21.03
N GLY A 700 19.89 -28.41 19.89
CA GLY A 700 19.44 -29.80 19.93
C GLY A 700 18.05 -30.13 19.39
N ALA A 701 17.56 -29.44 18.35
CA ALA A 701 16.54 -29.99 17.43
C ALA A 701 16.39 -29.07 16.21
N VAL A 702 16.88 -29.50 15.05
CA VAL A 702 16.56 -28.85 13.77
C VAL A 702 15.15 -29.25 13.39
N ALA A 703 14.19 -28.34 13.55
CA ALA A 703 12.84 -28.53 13.03
C ALA A 703 12.91 -28.70 11.49
N ALA A 704 12.21 -29.71 10.98
CA ALA A 704 12.09 -29.95 9.54
C ALA A 704 11.62 -28.66 8.82
N GLY A 705 12.32 -28.27 7.75
CA GLY A 705 11.90 -27.22 6.84
C GLY A 705 12.63 -25.87 6.93
N THR A 706 13.93 -25.83 7.19
CA THR A 706 14.68 -24.55 7.22
C THR A 706 16.11 -24.65 6.66
N GLY A 707 16.33 -24.15 5.45
CA GLY A 707 17.58 -24.28 4.68
C GLY A 707 18.73 -23.38 5.10
N TYR A 708 19.49 -22.86 4.13
CA TYR A 708 20.60 -21.92 4.35
C TYR A 708 20.53 -20.72 3.39
N VAL A 709 21.24 -19.64 3.71
CA VAL A 709 21.24 -18.36 2.98
C VAL A 709 22.65 -17.77 2.84
N ASP A 710 22.75 -16.69 2.05
CA ASP A 710 23.99 -15.94 1.79
C ASP A 710 25.13 -16.86 1.31
N ALA A 711 24.77 -17.84 0.49
CA ALA A 711 25.69 -18.87 0.07
C ALA A 711 26.65 -18.36 -1.02
N ALA A 712 27.84 -18.92 -1.06
CA ALA A 712 28.83 -18.72 -2.12
C ALA A 712 29.48 -20.05 -2.51
N SER A 713 29.90 -20.15 -3.77
CA SER A 713 30.56 -21.35 -4.32
C SER A 713 32.07 -21.16 -4.32
N TYR A 714 32.75 -21.92 -3.48
CA TYR A 714 34.19 -21.85 -3.28
C TYR A 714 34.89 -22.86 -4.17
N GLU A 715 35.91 -22.39 -4.88
CA GLU A 715 36.83 -23.25 -5.60
C GLU A 715 37.63 -24.10 -4.62
N LEU A 716 37.74 -25.40 -4.91
CA LEU A 716 38.54 -26.32 -4.15
C LEU A 716 39.73 -26.79 -4.97
N LYS A 717 40.74 -27.29 -4.26
CA LYS A 717 41.80 -28.09 -4.84
C LYS A 717 41.94 -29.38 -4.04
N PRO A 718 41.11 -30.40 -4.34
CA PRO A 718 41.17 -31.67 -3.62
C PRO A 718 42.47 -32.39 -4.00
N ASP A 719 43.41 -32.39 -3.06
CA ASP A 719 44.71 -33.04 -3.23
C ASP A 719 44.79 -34.27 -2.29
N GLN A 720 45.63 -35.23 -2.66
CA GLN A 720 46.08 -36.25 -1.72
C GLN A 720 47.30 -35.72 -0.99
N GLU A 721 47.33 -35.85 0.34
CA GLU A 721 48.49 -35.43 1.12
C GLU A 721 49.74 -36.19 0.66
N SER A 722 50.83 -35.46 0.42
CA SER A 722 52.08 -36.08 -0.02
C SER A 722 52.67 -36.93 1.10
N THR A 723 52.89 -38.21 0.83
CA THR A 723 53.54 -39.11 1.81
C THR A 723 55.02 -38.77 1.98
N LEU A 724 55.43 -38.47 3.21
CA LEU A 724 56.82 -38.30 3.58
C LEU A 724 57.56 -39.64 3.58
N THR A 725 58.82 -39.65 3.14
CA THR A 725 59.70 -40.85 3.15
C THR A 725 60.43 -41.04 4.48
N THR A 726 60.08 -40.27 5.50
CA THR A 726 60.65 -40.28 6.85
C THR A 726 59.53 -40.00 7.85
N ILE A 727 59.59 -40.58 9.05
CA ILE A 727 58.62 -40.31 10.14
C ILE A 727 58.96 -39.05 10.95
N LYS A 728 59.78 -38.17 10.40
CA LYS A 728 60.18 -36.88 10.99
C LYS A 728 59.34 -35.77 10.38
N ASN A 729 58.99 -34.76 11.18
CA ASN A 729 58.13 -33.63 10.80
C ASN A 729 56.80 -34.06 10.18
N VAL A 730 56.07 -34.94 10.88
CA VAL A 730 54.76 -35.40 10.43
C VAL A 730 53.69 -34.42 10.90
N ASP A 731 52.98 -33.82 9.94
CA ASP A 731 51.90 -32.89 10.23
C ASP A 731 50.56 -33.62 10.34
N ILE A 732 49.88 -33.43 11.47
CA ILE A 732 48.49 -33.85 11.71
C ILE A 732 47.79 -32.77 12.50
N TYR A 733 47.08 -31.89 11.80
CA TYR A 733 46.52 -30.67 12.39
C TYR A 733 45.65 -30.98 13.64
N PRO A 734 45.88 -30.29 14.78
CA PRO A 734 46.72 -29.10 14.97
C PRO A 734 48.18 -29.37 15.37
N PHE A 735 48.66 -30.60 15.35
CA PHE A 735 50.01 -30.96 15.80
C PHE A 735 50.99 -31.14 14.63
N THR A 736 52.23 -30.72 14.88
CA THR A 736 53.41 -31.18 14.12
C THR A 736 54.22 -32.07 15.03
N ILE A 737 54.50 -33.29 14.57
CA ILE A 737 55.20 -34.33 15.33
C ILE A 737 56.60 -34.48 14.79
N GLN A 738 57.59 -34.20 15.63
CA GLN A 738 58.99 -34.43 15.33
C GLN A 738 59.50 -35.68 16.04
N THR A 739 59.59 -36.78 15.30
CA THR A 739 60.16 -38.02 15.84
C THR A 739 61.65 -37.86 16.10
N ARG A 740 62.05 -38.03 17.38
CA ARG A 740 63.46 -38.06 17.79
C ARG A 740 64.06 -39.44 17.59
N ASP A 741 63.35 -40.46 18.09
CA ASP A 741 63.80 -41.85 18.09
C ASP A 741 62.59 -42.78 18.07
N PHE A 742 62.65 -43.84 17.29
CA PHE A 742 61.64 -44.89 17.24
C PHE A 742 62.35 -46.24 17.24
N LYS A 743 62.11 -47.05 18.26
CA LYS A 743 62.75 -48.36 18.44
C LYS A 743 61.71 -49.44 18.56
N ALA A 744 61.89 -50.52 17.79
CA ALA A 744 61.16 -51.76 17.94
C ALA A 744 62.15 -52.84 18.39
N SER A 745 62.04 -53.28 19.64
CA SER A 745 62.96 -54.20 20.29
C SER A 745 62.40 -55.62 20.33
N LEU A 746 63.14 -56.59 19.80
CA LEU A 746 62.77 -58.01 19.83
C LEU A 746 63.24 -58.64 21.15
N SER A 747 62.33 -59.25 21.91
CA SER A 747 62.68 -59.95 23.16
C SER A 747 63.22 -61.38 22.94
N GLY A 748 63.22 -61.88 21.70
CA GLY A 748 63.61 -63.25 21.36
C GLY A 748 62.49 -64.29 21.49
N GLY A 749 61.24 -63.85 21.68
CA GLY A 749 60.01 -64.65 21.55
C GLY A 749 58.95 -63.90 20.74
N SER A 750 57.66 -64.23 20.87
CA SER A 750 56.54 -63.60 20.13
C SER A 750 56.28 -62.11 20.41
N THR A 751 57.12 -61.42 21.18
CA THR A 751 56.84 -60.08 21.69
C THR A 751 57.81 -59.03 21.14
N VAL A 752 57.26 -57.95 20.59
CA VAL A 752 57.99 -56.74 20.16
C VAL A 752 57.63 -55.58 21.05
N ASN A 753 58.63 -54.93 21.65
CA ASN A 753 58.43 -53.70 22.43
C ASN A 753 58.73 -52.48 21.57
N LEU A 754 57.76 -51.59 21.42
CA LEU A 754 57.88 -50.35 20.66
C LEU A 754 58.02 -49.17 21.60
N ALA A 755 58.95 -48.29 21.27
CA ALA A 755 59.33 -47.12 22.04
C ALA A 755 59.50 -45.94 21.09
N TRP A 756 58.66 -44.91 21.25
CA TRP A 756 58.63 -43.71 20.43
C TRP A 756 58.91 -42.47 21.25
N ASN A 757 60.06 -41.84 21.01
CA ASN A 757 60.43 -40.52 21.53
C ASN A 757 60.13 -39.45 20.48
N TYR A 758 59.36 -38.43 20.85
CA TYR A 758 58.93 -37.37 19.94
C TYR A 758 58.86 -36.00 20.63
N ASP A 759 58.89 -34.94 19.83
CA ASP A 759 58.37 -33.63 20.21
C ASP A 759 57.04 -33.41 19.49
N ALA A 760 56.04 -32.86 20.18
CA ALA A 760 54.80 -32.44 19.56
C ALA A 760 54.58 -30.96 19.83
N SER A 761 54.51 -30.16 18.77
CA SER A 761 54.17 -28.74 18.83
C SER A 761 52.75 -28.52 18.30
N ARG A 762 51.93 -27.78 19.03
CA ARG A 762 50.57 -27.43 18.61
C ARG A 762 50.53 -26.09 17.89
N ASN A 763 49.82 -26.03 16.77
CA ASN A 763 49.42 -24.79 16.13
C ASN A 763 48.11 -24.27 16.77
N ASN A 764 48.21 -23.10 17.43
CA ASN A 764 47.10 -22.43 18.11
C ASN A 764 46.54 -21.22 17.33
N GLU A 765 46.82 -21.10 16.03
CA GLU A 765 46.35 -19.99 15.21
C GLU A 765 44.82 -19.94 15.07
N LEU A 766 44.16 -21.09 15.21
CA LEU A 766 42.72 -21.23 15.07
C LEU A 766 42.09 -21.83 16.32
N ASN A 767 40.93 -21.31 16.71
CA ASN A 767 40.03 -21.98 17.63
C ASN A 767 39.49 -23.26 16.99
N LEU A 768 39.64 -24.40 17.67
CA LEU A 768 39.35 -25.71 17.11
C LEU A 768 37.99 -26.26 17.60
N PRO A 769 37.20 -26.91 16.74
CA PRO A 769 36.11 -27.76 17.16
C PRO A 769 36.64 -29.09 17.70
N GLU A 770 35.74 -29.95 18.21
CA GLU A 770 36.10 -31.30 18.65
C GLU A 770 36.74 -32.12 17.50
N ASN A 771 37.97 -32.60 17.73
CA ASN A 771 38.78 -33.29 16.73
C ASN A 771 38.25 -34.70 16.43
N GLY A 772 38.04 -35.02 15.15
CA GLY A 772 37.62 -36.34 14.67
C GLY A 772 38.74 -37.20 14.08
N HIS A 773 39.97 -36.68 14.03
CA HIS A 773 41.14 -37.34 13.46
C HIS A 773 41.84 -38.24 14.49
N LYS A 774 42.41 -39.34 14.00
CA LYS A 774 43.20 -40.27 14.81
C LYS A 774 44.54 -40.51 14.11
N LEU A 775 45.60 -40.60 14.89
CA LEU A 775 46.90 -40.98 14.36
C LEU A 775 47.04 -42.51 14.46
N ILE A 776 47.27 -43.16 13.32
CA ILE A 776 47.51 -44.61 13.27
C ILE A 776 48.98 -44.85 12.96
N VAL A 777 49.69 -45.47 13.90
CA VAL A 777 51.05 -45.95 13.69
C VAL A 777 50.96 -47.42 13.30
N GLN A 778 51.37 -47.70 12.07
CA GLN A 778 51.30 -49.02 11.46
C GLN A 778 52.70 -49.61 11.31
N ILE A 779 52.88 -50.84 11.77
CA ILE A 779 54.11 -51.62 11.57
C ILE A 779 53.80 -52.72 10.57
N ILE A 780 54.52 -52.70 9.46
CA ILE A 780 54.44 -53.67 8.37
C ILE A 780 55.68 -54.54 8.44
N GLU A 781 55.47 -55.81 8.73
CA GLU A 781 56.54 -56.80 8.78
C GLU A 781 56.79 -57.36 7.36
N PRO A 782 58.03 -57.80 7.01
CA PRO A 782 58.38 -58.36 5.71
C PRO A 782 57.44 -59.42 5.10
N THR A 783 56.72 -60.22 5.90
CA THR A 783 55.70 -61.16 5.40
C THR A 783 54.43 -60.47 4.87
N GLY A 784 54.33 -59.15 5.03
CA GLY A 784 53.14 -58.36 4.72
C GLY A 784 52.14 -58.28 5.87
N LYS A 785 52.43 -58.89 7.03
CA LYS A 785 51.58 -58.78 8.22
C LYS A 785 51.66 -57.37 8.82
N VAL A 786 50.50 -56.84 9.19
CA VAL A 786 50.32 -55.44 9.60
C VAL A 786 49.83 -55.37 11.05
N PHE A 787 50.39 -54.45 11.82
CA PHE A 787 50.00 -54.17 13.20
C PHE A 787 49.73 -52.68 13.38
N ASP A 788 48.50 -52.34 13.76
CA ASP A 788 48.07 -50.96 13.95
C ASP A 788 48.06 -50.58 15.44
N LYS A 789 48.59 -49.40 15.74
CA LYS A 789 48.41 -48.71 17.02
C LYS A 789 47.66 -47.42 16.79
N GLU A 790 46.45 -47.34 17.33
CA GLU A 790 45.69 -46.09 17.42
C GLU A 790 46.26 -45.20 18.53
N ILE A 791 46.45 -43.93 18.20
CA ILE A 791 46.88 -42.86 19.11
C ILE A 791 45.84 -41.74 19.00
N VAL A 792 45.11 -41.53 20.10
CA VAL A 792 44.10 -40.48 20.19
C VAL A 792 44.79 -39.13 20.43
N LEU A 793 44.53 -38.17 19.55
CA LEU A 793 45.04 -36.80 19.69
C LEU A 793 44.50 -36.17 20.99
N ASP A 794 45.28 -35.31 21.63
CA ASP A 794 44.99 -34.64 22.91
C ASP A 794 44.90 -35.55 24.15
N LYS A 795 44.78 -36.88 23.98
CA LYS A 795 44.75 -37.86 25.08
C LYS A 795 46.05 -38.66 25.18
N ASP A 796 46.41 -39.36 24.11
CA ASP A 796 47.59 -40.23 24.07
C ASP A 796 48.82 -39.46 23.57
N LEU A 797 48.63 -38.61 22.56
CA LEU A 797 49.67 -37.69 22.08
C LEU A 797 49.67 -36.41 22.93
N LYS A 798 50.75 -36.17 23.68
CA LYS A 798 50.90 -35.01 24.56
C LYS A 798 51.75 -33.93 23.90
N GLU A 799 51.36 -32.68 24.08
CA GLU A 799 52.15 -31.52 23.65
C GLU A 799 53.42 -31.40 24.50
N GLY A 800 54.54 -31.03 23.87
CA GLY A 800 55.80 -30.75 24.54
C GLY A 800 57.00 -31.45 23.90
N ASN A 801 58.18 -31.18 24.46
CA ASN A 801 59.44 -31.77 24.01
C ASN A 801 59.73 -33.09 24.74
N ASN A 802 60.41 -34.00 24.05
CA ASN A 802 60.91 -35.29 24.56
C ASN A 802 59.82 -36.13 25.25
N GLN A 803 58.64 -36.17 24.65
CA GLN A 803 57.55 -37.04 25.07
C GLN A 803 57.85 -38.48 24.66
N PHE A 804 57.31 -39.43 25.43
CA PHE A 804 57.58 -40.85 25.25
C PHE A 804 56.28 -41.66 25.22
N LEU A 805 56.14 -42.49 24.20
CA LEU A 805 55.10 -43.51 24.09
C LEU A 805 55.75 -44.88 23.97
N ASN A 806 55.19 -45.87 24.66
CA ASN A 806 55.58 -47.26 24.47
C ASN A 806 54.34 -48.16 24.42
N TRP A 807 54.47 -49.25 23.67
CA TRP A 807 53.47 -50.31 23.61
C TRP A 807 54.12 -51.60 23.12
N THR A 808 53.37 -52.69 23.21
CA THR A 808 53.86 -54.03 22.86
C THR A 808 52.97 -54.65 21.80
N ILE A 809 53.57 -55.37 20.85
CA ILE A 809 52.88 -56.25 19.91
C ILE A 809 53.23 -57.69 20.28
N GLN A 810 52.23 -58.56 20.39
CA GLN A 810 52.42 -59.98 20.64
C GLN A 810 51.83 -60.79 19.48
N ASP A 811 52.68 -61.53 18.77
CA ASP A 811 52.26 -62.34 17.63
C ASP A 811 53.29 -63.43 17.30
N VAL A 812 52.80 -64.61 16.90
CA VAL A 812 53.64 -65.76 16.51
C VAL A 812 54.57 -65.47 15.34
N VAL A 813 54.29 -64.45 14.52
CA VAL A 813 55.18 -64.02 13.44
C VAL A 813 56.55 -63.57 13.96
N PHE A 814 56.67 -63.23 15.26
CA PHE A 814 57.92 -62.81 15.87
C PHE A 814 58.68 -63.93 16.61
N ASP A 815 58.13 -65.15 16.67
CA ASP A 815 58.80 -66.26 17.35
C ASP A 815 60.21 -66.52 16.78
N ASP A 816 61.16 -66.72 17.69
CA ASP A 816 62.60 -66.91 17.42
C ASP A 816 63.29 -65.80 16.59
N ARG A 817 62.61 -64.68 16.31
CA ARG A 817 63.22 -63.56 15.59
C ARG A 817 64.11 -62.73 16.50
N ARG A 818 65.37 -62.58 16.07
CA ARG A 818 66.40 -61.78 16.78
C ARG A 818 66.87 -60.54 16.03
N SER A 819 66.57 -60.43 14.75
CA SER A 819 66.89 -59.29 13.89
C SER A 819 65.97 -59.25 12.67
N GLY A 820 66.00 -58.16 11.91
CA GLY A 820 65.23 -58.00 10.68
C GLY A 820 64.89 -56.54 10.39
N ALA A 821 64.19 -56.30 9.28
CA ALA A 821 63.64 -55.00 8.95
C ALA A 821 62.13 -54.99 9.14
N TYR A 822 61.56 -53.81 9.34
CA TYR A 822 60.12 -53.54 9.27
C TYR A 822 59.91 -52.19 8.59
N THR A 823 58.71 -51.95 8.09
CA THR A 823 58.31 -50.63 7.60
C THR A 823 57.34 -50.02 8.59
N ILE A 824 57.64 -48.82 9.07
CA ILE A 824 56.68 -48.01 9.79
C ILE A 824 55.92 -47.14 8.76
N ALA A 825 54.62 -47.02 8.94
CA ALA A 825 53.78 -46.08 8.24
C ALA A 825 52.91 -45.33 9.24
N ILE A 826 52.80 -44.02 9.08
CA ILE A 826 51.97 -43.16 9.90
C ILE A 826 50.82 -42.67 9.04
N TYR A 827 49.60 -42.86 9.52
CA TYR A 827 48.39 -42.45 8.84
C TYR A 827 47.58 -41.48 9.68
N ASP A 828 46.90 -40.56 9.02
CA ASP A 828 45.73 -39.86 9.55
C ASP A 828 44.49 -40.69 9.20
N GLU A 829 43.74 -41.10 10.22
CA GLU A 829 42.46 -41.77 10.07
C GLU A 829 41.31 -40.82 10.39
N PHE A 830 40.41 -40.66 9.42
CA PHE A 830 39.20 -39.87 9.55
C PHE A 830 38.00 -40.71 9.12
N GLN A 831 37.01 -40.87 10.00
CA GLN A 831 35.78 -41.64 9.75
C GLN A 831 36.04 -43.06 9.20
N GLY A 832 37.13 -43.70 9.62
CA GLY A 832 37.53 -45.05 9.21
C GLY A 832 38.27 -45.14 7.87
N GLN A 833 38.56 -44.01 7.21
CA GLN A 833 39.41 -43.94 6.01
C GLN A 833 40.74 -43.30 6.34
N ARG A 834 41.80 -43.67 5.61
CA ARG A 834 43.19 -43.33 5.98
C ARG A 834 43.93 -42.62 4.86
N ILE A 835 44.65 -41.57 5.22
CA ILE A 835 45.68 -40.95 4.37
C ILE A 835 47.05 -41.25 4.97
N LYS A 836 47.98 -41.67 4.13
CA LYS A 836 49.35 -41.98 4.55
C LYS A 836 50.18 -40.70 4.63
N LEU A 837 50.52 -40.30 5.85
CA LEU A 837 51.31 -39.09 6.11
C LEU A 837 52.80 -39.35 5.93
N ALA A 838 53.29 -40.48 6.43
CA ALA A 838 54.71 -40.81 6.39
C ALA A 838 54.96 -42.33 6.31
N THR A 839 56.10 -42.72 5.77
CA THR A 839 56.58 -44.10 5.81
C THR A 839 58.10 -44.17 5.84
N GLN A 840 58.66 -45.14 6.55
CA GLN A 840 60.10 -45.34 6.65
C GLN A 840 60.44 -46.81 6.91
N ALA A 841 61.45 -47.33 6.22
CA ALA A 841 62.02 -48.64 6.54
C ALA A 841 63.00 -48.52 7.73
N MET A 842 62.89 -49.44 8.69
CA MET A 842 63.68 -49.43 9.93
C MET A 842 64.10 -50.86 10.30
N GLY A 843 65.14 -50.98 11.12
CA GLY A 843 65.62 -52.28 11.63
C GLY A 843 65.07 -52.55 13.03
N PHE A 844 64.78 -53.82 13.33
CA PHE A 844 64.58 -54.26 14.70
C PHE A 844 65.90 -54.13 15.47
N VAL A 845 65.80 -53.73 16.74
CA VAL A 845 66.93 -53.74 17.67
C VAL A 845 66.79 -54.92 18.65
N PRO A 846 67.90 -55.54 19.10
CA PRO A 846 67.82 -56.55 20.15
C PRO A 846 67.33 -55.93 21.47
N ALA A 847 66.44 -56.61 22.20
CA ALA A 847 66.07 -56.17 23.54
C ALA A 847 67.30 -56.21 24.45
N VAL A 848 67.59 -55.09 25.12
CA VAL A 848 68.67 -55.02 26.10
C VAL A 848 68.23 -55.79 27.35
N GLY A 849 68.62 -57.06 27.42
CA GLY A 849 68.56 -57.90 28.62
C GLY A 849 69.97 -58.34 28.98
N ASN A 850 70.35 -58.16 30.25
CA ASN A 850 71.64 -58.48 30.84
C ASN A 850 72.40 -59.63 30.15
N LEU A 851 73.65 -59.34 29.74
CA LEU A 851 74.65 -60.37 29.54
C LEU A 851 74.70 -61.26 30.80
N PRO A 852 74.74 -62.59 30.68
CA PRO A 852 74.97 -63.44 31.83
C PRO A 852 76.36 -63.16 32.39
N ASP A 853 76.38 -62.92 33.70
CA ASP A 853 77.58 -62.82 34.52
C ASP A 853 78.45 -64.06 34.33
N GLY A 854 79.68 -63.85 33.85
CA GLY A 854 80.65 -64.89 33.54
C GLY A 854 82.04 -64.31 33.65
N GLY A 855 82.48 -64.11 34.89
CA GLY A 855 83.75 -63.49 35.23
C GLY A 855 84.97 -64.24 34.67
N ASN A 856 85.94 -63.48 34.17
CA ASN A 856 87.21 -63.32 34.85
C ASN A 856 88.01 -62.20 34.16
N ASN A 857 88.45 -61.26 34.98
CA ASN A 857 89.52 -60.33 34.67
C ASN A 857 90.77 -61.13 34.25
N PRO A 858 91.49 -60.69 33.22
CA PRO A 858 92.87 -60.30 33.49
C PRO A 858 93.21 -58.94 32.87
N SER A 859 93.79 -58.07 33.69
CA SER A 859 94.81 -57.08 33.28
C SER A 859 95.90 -57.78 32.43
N PRO A 860 96.67 -57.13 31.52
CA PRO A 860 97.11 -55.72 31.54
C PRO A 860 97.22 -55.01 30.17
N GLU A 861 97.56 -53.72 30.25
CA GLU A 861 98.41 -52.93 29.33
C GLU A 861 98.32 -53.12 27.80
N SER A 862 98.22 -51.96 27.16
CA SER A 862 98.63 -51.59 25.81
C SER A 862 97.62 -51.78 24.65
N LEU A 863 97.36 -50.59 24.07
CA LEU A 863 96.88 -50.24 22.73
C LEU A 863 95.37 -50.33 22.44
#